data_AF-A0A9X9HX14-F1
#
_entry.id   AF-A0A9X9HX14-F1
#
_cell.length_a   1.000
_cell.length_b   1.000
_cell.length_c   1.000
_cell.angle_alpha   90.00
_cell.angle_beta   90.00
_cell.angle_gamma   90.00
#
_symmetry.space_group_name_H-M   'P 1'
#
loop_
_entity.id
_entity.type
_entity.pdbx_description
1 polymer ?
#
loop_
_entity_poly.entity_id
_entity_poly.type
_entity_poly.pdbx_seq_one_letter_code
_entity_poly.pdbx_strand_id
1 'polypeptide(L)'
;MQNMKNQVRGSGMDARSNPANVSDGLQNGSGYIGANTRYRLTKLGEQMARLPIDPKIARILLAAKKHDCMAEILVIASALSIQDPRERPLEARDAAAKAHERFTDKQSDFLAYLNIWDSFQRERDKGLSNKQLVQWCRQYFLSHLRMREWRELHHQLAQTAIEMGLTTKEAAFRQPPSQEQLRPSESQGDQDLAAKLKQKQLDKKQHRAQIRAAKEAGYEQIHRALLTGLIANVGMKSPDGNDYTGARGSRFHLFPASALFKAKPKWVMAAELVETTRLYARDVAVIQPEWIEQEAPHLVRYHYFEPHWEQKRGEVVASERVTLYGLTVLPRRPVSYGKVAPEEAREIFIRGALVAQESNLQTAFFVHNKKLIKEITELEHKSRKQDVLVDDEALFAFYNERLPELVWKDAKGGVWGSEEGGQTQSDKTAGQNGQANQRNAGSVAQVAHADSKDTDNRERDPSSHTRQNVSDDPKPKKQPASQKGCLKPLPLADIRTFEAWLKTAERDDPRLLFLSRDDLMQHAAAHITEEQFPKFWQTVDGKFKLSYRFEPHHPLDGVTMTVPLTVLNRLHAPSLEWLVPGMLREKIQLLIKALPKQIRRICVPVPDFITKFLESNPDRQAAIIPQLAHFIAKSAGDMRILEQIDQDAWAAQELPEHCCLNLRIIDDGGQELAGGRKLHELQQQLGQAAAVTFRDNTQEFERDNVTAWDIGTLPESIKFARGKQQLTGYLGLQKEKDGRIALRLFDTTEAAEQAHRQGVIELMKLQLKEQVKDLNKGIQGFTQAAMLLKHINADTLRDDLTQAVCDRAFIGDDELPRNEKAFKEQIKRARSRLPAVKEALSRYLQETAAAYAELNGKLGKHPLTHLLRQRLQTLLAPGFATRTPWAQWPRLSIYLKAMTLRLEKYISNPARDAAREADIQELEQMWQEKTDGLVKQGLPVSDDLAAFRWMIEELRVSLFAQELKTPYPVSVKRLLKEWEGLFKQ
;
A
#
# COMPACT_ATOMS: atom_id res chain seq x y z
N MET A 1 69.87 4.88 -10.28
CA MET A 1 69.69 3.80 -9.27
C MET A 1 69.80 4.27 -7.81
N GLN A 2 70.66 5.25 -7.46
CA GLN A 2 70.78 5.74 -6.07
C GLN A 2 69.64 6.68 -5.63
N ASN A 3 68.97 7.44 -6.51
CA ASN A 3 67.88 8.36 -6.09
C ASN A 3 66.62 7.66 -5.54
N MET A 4 66.18 6.53 -6.11
CA MET A 4 65.08 5.73 -5.53
C MET A 4 65.47 4.92 -4.29
N LYS A 5 66.77 4.59 -4.12
CA LYS A 5 67.28 3.89 -2.92
C LYS A 5 67.58 4.85 -1.76
N ASN A 6 68.01 6.08 -2.04
CA ASN A 6 68.31 7.10 -1.03
C ASN A 6 67.05 7.72 -0.42
N GLN A 7 65.93 7.78 -1.16
CA GLN A 7 64.61 8.11 -0.60
C GLN A 7 64.10 7.11 0.46
N VAL A 8 64.72 5.92 0.56
CA VAL A 8 64.32 4.86 1.49
C VAL A 8 65.26 4.73 2.70
N ARG A 9 66.45 5.34 2.71
CA ARG A 9 67.47 5.13 3.76
C ARG A 9 67.89 6.36 4.57
N GLY A 10 67.47 7.57 4.20
CA GLY A 10 68.07 8.81 4.71
C GLY A 10 67.12 9.79 5.41
N SER A 11 66.12 9.33 6.15
CA SER A 11 65.39 10.14 7.14
C SER A 11 64.31 9.27 7.77
N GLY A 12 64.28 9.16 9.10
CA GLY A 12 63.02 8.80 9.77
C GLY A 12 61.99 9.86 9.38
N MET A 13 60.98 9.49 8.61
CA MET A 13 59.99 10.43 8.08
C MET A 13 58.58 9.97 8.44
N ASP A 14 58.00 10.74 9.35
CA ASP A 14 56.59 11.05 9.37
C ASP A 14 56.08 11.41 7.96
N ALA A 15 54.93 10.86 7.60
CA ALA A 15 53.96 11.32 6.59
C ALA A 15 54.49 12.18 5.41
N ARG A 16 54.66 11.60 4.19
CA ARG A 16 54.47 12.31 2.87
C ARG A 16 54.73 11.53 1.55
N SER A 17 54.98 10.21 1.52
CA SER A 17 55.10 9.47 0.24
C SER A 17 53.78 8.79 -0.17
N ASN A 18 53.29 9.03 -1.40
CA ASN A 18 52.03 8.48 -1.92
C ASN A 18 52.18 7.01 -2.41
N PRO A 19 51.62 6.00 -1.73
CA PRO A 19 51.91 4.58 -2.01
C PRO A 19 51.27 4.01 -3.30
N ALA A 20 50.39 4.75 -3.99
CA ALA A 20 49.69 4.29 -5.19
C ALA A 20 50.62 4.03 -6.39
N ASN A 21 51.61 4.89 -6.60
CA ASN A 21 52.56 4.74 -7.71
C ASN A 21 53.70 3.79 -7.36
N VAL A 22 53.87 3.53 -6.07
CA VAL A 22 54.81 2.54 -5.54
C VAL A 22 54.25 1.13 -5.74
N SER A 23 52.93 0.91 -5.60
CA SER A 23 52.29 -0.39 -5.88
C SER A 23 52.27 -0.77 -7.36
N ASP A 24 52.14 0.20 -8.27
CA ASP A 24 52.26 -0.04 -9.73
C ASP A 24 53.71 -0.39 -10.13
N GLY A 25 54.70 0.16 -9.41
CA GLY A 25 56.12 0.01 -9.69
C GLY A 25 56.83 -1.13 -8.95
N LEU A 26 56.28 -1.66 -7.85
CA LEU A 26 56.89 -2.68 -7.01
C LEU A 26 55.95 -3.86 -6.74
N GLN A 27 56.43 -5.08 -7.03
CA GLN A 27 55.76 -6.33 -6.69
C GLN A 27 56.41 -6.96 -5.45
N ASN A 28 55.59 -7.40 -4.50
CA ASN A 28 56.08 -8.09 -3.32
C ASN A 28 56.47 -9.53 -3.67
N GLY A 29 57.73 -9.90 -3.46
CA GLY A 29 58.27 -11.21 -3.85
C GLY A 29 57.99 -12.36 -2.87
N SER A 30 57.41 -12.10 -1.68
CA SER A 30 57.28 -13.12 -0.63
C SER A 30 55.86 -13.32 -0.05
N GLY A 31 54.85 -12.60 -0.55
CA GLY A 31 53.45 -12.81 -0.14
C GLY A 31 53.07 -12.40 1.30
N TYR A 32 54.02 -12.08 2.18
CA TYR A 32 53.77 -11.59 3.55
C TYR A 32 54.37 -10.19 3.77
N ILE A 33 53.68 -9.37 4.58
CA ILE A 33 54.17 -8.06 5.05
C ILE A 33 54.74 -8.26 6.45
N GLY A 34 55.99 -8.71 6.51
CA GLY A 34 56.81 -8.70 7.73
C GLY A 34 58.02 -7.78 7.57
N ALA A 35 58.70 -7.44 8.66
CA ALA A 35 59.77 -6.43 8.76
C ALA A 35 60.99 -6.59 7.82
N ASN A 36 60.99 -7.56 6.88
CA ASN A 36 62.04 -7.80 5.90
C ASN A 36 61.50 -8.12 4.49
N THR A 37 60.59 -7.27 3.98
CA THR A 37 59.96 -7.45 2.66
C THR A 37 60.88 -6.95 1.52
N ARG A 38 61.37 -7.86 0.65
CA ARG A 38 62.12 -7.49 -0.57
C ARG A 38 61.17 -7.20 -1.75
N TYR A 39 61.04 -5.94 -2.10
CA TYR A 39 60.28 -5.50 -3.28
C TYR A 39 61.10 -5.65 -4.57
N ARG A 40 60.49 -6.14 -5.66
CA ARG A 40 61.07 -6.16 -7.01
C ARG A 40 60.33 -5.18 -7.91
N LEU A 41 61.03 -4.56 -8.87
CA LEU A 41 60.39 -3.69 -9.85
C LEU A 41 59.47 -4.50 -10.78
N THR A 42 58.28 -3.97 -11.06
CA THR A 42 57.40 -4.48 -12.12
C THR A 42 57.94 -4.06 -13.49
N LYS A 43 57.50 -4.70 -14.58
CA LYS A 43 57.83 -4.25 -15.95
C LYS A 43 57.46 -2.79 -16.19
N LEU A 44 56.34 -2.35 -15.61
CA LEU A 44 55.91 -0.95 -15.65
C LEU A 44 56.85 -0.06 -14.82
N GLY A 45 57.23 -0.49 -13.61
CA GLY A 45 58.18 0.22 -12.75
C GLY A 45 59.58 0.36 -13.37
N GLU A 46 60.04 -0.65 -14.12
CA GLU A 46 61.28 -0.57 -14.90
C GLU A 46 61.20 0.50 -16.00
N GLN A 47 60.07 0.62 -16.69
CA GLN A 47 59.84 1.67 -17.68
C GLN A 47 59.80 3.05 -17.03
N MET A 48 59.10 3.20 -15.90
CA MET A 48 59.04 4.46 -15.15
C MET A 48 60.42 4.92 -14.68
N ALA A 49 61.27 4.00 -14.21
CA ALA A 49 62.61 4.32 -13.70
C ALA A 49 63.60 4.82 -14.77
N ARG A 50 63.29 4.64 -16.06
CA ARG A 50 64.10 5.15 -17.19
C ARG A 50 63.82 6.63 -17.48
N LEU A 51 62.70 7.16 -17.02
CA LEU A 51 62.33 8.56 -17.24
C LEU A 51 62.92 9.46 -16.14
N PRO A 52 63.60 10.58 -16.46
CA PRO A 52 64.25 11.45 -15.48
C PRO A 52 63.26 12.42 -14.81
N ILE A 53 62.11 11.93 -14.33
CA ILE A 53 61.02 12.73 -13.75
C ILE A 53 60.38 12.02 -12.55
N ASP A 54 59.52 12.74 -11.83
CA ASP A 54 58.77 12.16 -10.70
C ASP A 54 57.95 10.92 -11.13
N PRO A 55 57.91 9.84 -10.33
CA PRO A 55 57.15 8.64 -10.66
C PRO A 55 55.67 8.88 -11.00
N LYS A 56 55.01 9.88 -10.41
CA LYS A 56 53.63 10.27 -10.78
C LYS A 56 53.57 10.69 -12.25
N ILE A 57 54.49 11.55 -12.66
CA ILE A 57 54.53 12.09 -14.01
C ILE A 57 55.01 11.02 -15.01
N ALA A 58 55.95 10.17 -14.62
CA ALA A 58 56.36 9.00 -15.41
C ALA A 58 55.19 8.05 -15.70
N ARG A 59 54.34 7.78 -14.69
CA ARG A 59 53.15 6.94 -14.85
C ARG A 59 52.13 7.53 -15.83
N ILE A 60 51.92 8.85 -15.76
CA ILE A 60 51.06 9.61 -16.67
C ILE A 60 51.58 9.51 -18.11
N LEU A 61 52.89 9.70 -18.31
CA LEU A 61 53.51 9.63 -19.63
C LEU A 61 53.34 8.25 -20.27
N LEU A 62 53.51 7.17 -19.50
CA LEU A 62 53.30 5.81 -19.98
C LEU A 62 51.82 5.54 -20.30
N ALA A 63 50.89 6.10 -19.53
CA ALA A 63 49.46 5.99 -19.80
C ALA A 63 49.03 6.75 -21.06
N ALA A 64 49.72 7.83 -21.41
CA ALA A 64 49.41 8.64 -22.59
C ALA A 64 49.50 7.84 -23.90
N LYS A 65 50.35 6.79 -23.95
CA LYS A 65 50.42 5.87 -25.08
C LYS A 65 49.14 5.05 -25.25
N LYS A 66 48.51 4.63 -24.15
CA LYS A 66 47.25 3.86 -24.15
C LYS A 66 46.07 4.72 -24.63
N HIS A 67 46.09 6.01 -24.28
CA HIS A 67 45.01 6.95 -24.57
C HIS A 67 45.21 7.80 -25.82
N ASP A 68 46.33 7.60 -26.55
CA ASP A 68 46.68 8.32 -27.78
C ASP A 68 46.73 9.85 -27.61
N CYS A 69 47.35 10.32 -26.52
CA CYS A 69 47.43 11.74 -26.16
C CYS A 69 48.85 12.17 -25.76
N MET A 70 49.87 11.56 -26.37
CA MET A 70 51.27 11.74 -25.98
C MET A 70 51.75 13.19 -26.15
N ALA A 71 51.37 13.87 -27.23
CA ALA A 71 51.81 15.23 -27.51
C ALA A 71 51.29 16.24 -26.47
N GLU A 72 50.03 16.09 -26.07
CA GLU A 72 49.37 16.85 -25.00
C GLU A 72 50.06 16.59 -23.66
N ILE A 73 50.26 15.31 -23.33
CA ILE A 73 50.80 14.90 -22.04
C ILE A 73 52.26 15.28 -21.91
N LEU A 74 53.08 15.25 -22.97
CA LEU A 74 54.46 15.73 -22.94
C LEU A 74 54.52 17.21 -22.53
N VAL A 75 53.63 18.05 -23.06
CA VAL A 75 53.54 19.47 -22.70
C VAL A 75 53.14 19.62 -21.23
N ILE A 76 52.08 18.95 -20.79
CA ILE A 76 51.56 19.05 -19.41
C ILE A 76 52.56 18.47 -18.40
N ALA A 77 53.13 17.30 -18.65
CA ALA A 77 54.12 16.65 -17.81
C ALA A 77 55.35 17.53 -17.59
N SER A 78 55.82 18.18 -18.66
CA SER A 78 56.94 19.13 -18.57
C SER A 78 56.56 20.37 -17.75
N ALA A 79 55.32 20.84 -17.86
CA ALA A 79 54.83 22.00 -17.11
C ALA A 79 54.79 21.71 -15.60
N LEU A 80 54.27 20.53 -15.23
CA LEU A 80 54.16 20.07 -13.84
C LEU A 80 55.53 19.77 -13.20
N SER A 81 56.57 19.64 -14.02
CA SER A 81 57.94 19.33 -13.57
C SER A 81 58.82 20.58 -13.39
N ILE A 82 58.31 21.77 -13.71
CA ILE A 82 58.99 23.05 -13.51
C ILE A 82 58.17 23.97 -12.59
N GLN A 83 58.72 25.14 -12.25
CA GLN A 83 57.93 26.17 -11.57
C GLN A 83 56.88 26.79 -12.52
N ASP A 84 55.67 27.04 -12.01
CA ASP A 84 54.55 27.60 -12.77
C ASP A 84 54.98 28.87 -13.54
N PRO A 85 54.81 28.91 -14.88
CA PRO A 85 55.21 30.05 -15.69
C PRO A 85 54.33 31.29 -15.49
N ARG A 86 53.17 31.19 -14.83
CA ARG A 86 52.25 32.30 -14.57
C ARG A 86 52.74 33.14 -13.39
N GLU A 87 52.92 34.44 -13.62
CA GLU A 87 53.30 35.40 -12.59
C GLU A 87 52.07 36.12 -12.03
N ARG A 88 52.00 36.31 -10.71
CA ARG A 88 50.91 37.03 -10.03
C ARG A 88 51.46 38.02 -9.00
N PRO A 89 52.04 39.16 -9.45
CA PRO A 89 52.55 40.18 -8.54
C PRO A 89 51.46 40.71 -7.61
N LEU A 90 51.78 40.98 -6.34
CA LEU A 90 50.81 41.42 -5.32
C LEU A 90 50.04 42.68 -5.76
N GLU A 91 50.74 43.65 -6.35
CA GLU A 91 50.20 44.94 -6.79
C GLU A 91 49.34 44.86 -8.06
N ALA A 92 49.45 43.77 -8.84
CA ALA A 92 48.82 43.63 -10.15
C ALA A 92 47.99 42.35 -10.29
N ARG A 93 47.46 41.83 -9.17
CA ARG A 93 46.72 40.56 -9.12
C ARG A 93 45.53 40.50 -10.08
N ASP A 94 44.73 41.55 -10.15
CA ASP A 94 43.53 41.59 -11.01
C ASP A 94 43.89 41.65 -12.50
N ALA A 95 44.94 42.40 -12.83
CA ALA A 95 45.45 42.48 -14.20
C ALA A 95 46.04 41.13 -14.66
N ALA A 96 46.79 40.45 -13.78
CA ALA A 96 47.31 39.11 -14.04
C ALA A 96 46.18 38.08 -14.22
N ALA A 97 45.16 38.10 -13.34
CA ALA A 97 44.01 37.21 -13.45
C ALA A 97 43.25 37.40 -14.77
N LYS A 98 43.02 38.66 -15.18
CA LYS A 98 42.38 38.99 -16.46
C LYS A 98 43.22 38.55 -17.67
N ALA A 99 44.54 38.68 -17.60
CA ALA A 99 45.43 38.21 -18.65
C ALA A 99 45.44 36.68 -18.77
N HIS A 100 45.43 35.98 -17.62
CA HIS A 100 45.42 34.51 -17.58
C HIS A 100 44.08 33.92 -18.01
N GLU A 101 42.96 34.65 -17.88
CA GLU A 101 41.64 34.22 -18.36
C GLU A 101 41.64 33.80 -19.84
N ARG A 102 42.50 34.42 -20.66
CA ARG A 102 42.69 34.06 -22.07
C ARG A 102 43.10 32.60 -22.28
N PHE A 103 43.86 32.03 -21.34
CA PHE A 103 44.37 30.66 -21.44
C PHE A 103 43.54 29.67 -20.63
N THR A 104 42.61 30.14 -19.82
CA THR A 104 41.81 29.31 -18.92
C THR A 104 40.86 28.40 -19.70
N ASP A 105 40.85 27.11 -19.37
CA ASP A 105 39.76 26.21 -19.73
C ASP A 105 38.76 26.08 -18.58
N LYS A 106 37.47 25.99 -18.89
CA LYS A 106 36.40 26.00 -17.90
C LYS A 106 36.32 24.72 -17.06
N GLN A 107 36.90 23.63 -17.54
CA GLN A 107 36.81 22.29 -16.94
C GLN A 107 38.15 21.78 -16.42
N SER A 108 39.28 22.38 -16.82
CA SER A 108 40.61 21.89 -16.46
C SER A 108 41.70 22.96 -16.44
N ASP A 109 42.39 23.09 -15.31
CA ASP A 109 43.60 23.89 -15.21
C ASP A 109 44.78 23.27 -16.01
N PHE A 110 44.78 21.95 -16.24
CA PHE A 110 45.82 21.29 -17.06
C PHE A 110 45.77 21.74 -18.52
N LEU A 111 44.57 21.94 -19.06
CA LEU A 111 44.41 22.44 -20.43
C LEU A 111 44.85 23.90 -20.57
N ALA A 112 44.92 24.66 -19.47
CA ALA A 112 45.49 26.00 -19.51
C ALA A 112 46.98 25.97 -19.89
N TYR A 113 47.72 24.94 -19.48
CA TYR A 113 49.11 24.76 -19.92
C TYR A 113 49.20 24.52 -21.43
N LEU A 114 48.30 23.71 -22.01
CA LEU A 114 48.25 23.53 -23.47
C LEU A 114 47.93 24.84 -24.19
N ASN A 115 46.99 25.63 -23.67
CA ASN A 115 46.62 26.91 -24.28
C ASN A 115 47.76 27.94 -24.21
N ILE A 116 48.50 28.00 -23.10
CA ILE A 116 49.70 28.84 -22.96
C ILE A 116 50.77 28.39 -23.95
N TRP A 117 51.04 27.09 -24.00
CA TRP A 117 52.03 26.48 -24.88
C TRP A 117 51.73 26.77 -26.35
N ASP A 118 50.52 26.47 -26.81
CA ASP A 118 50.08 26.68 -28.19
C ASP A 118 50.12 28.17 -28.57
N SER A 119 49.75 29.06 -27.65
CA SER A 119 49.81 30.51 -27.89
C SER A 119 51.24 31.00 -28.01
N PHE A 120 52.14 30.58 -27.12
CA PHE A 120 53.56 30.95 -27.18
C PHE A 120 54.24 30.38 -28.43
N GLN A 121 53.90 29.14 -28.80
CA GLN A 121 54.40 28.46 -29.99
C GLN A 121 54.02 29.20 -31.26
N ARG A 122 52.75 29.61 -31.41
CA ARG A 122 52.28 30.43 -32.55
C ARG A 122 53.02 31.76 -32.68
N GLU A 123 53.23 32.47 -31.57
CA GLU A 123 53.95 33.75 -31.61
C GLU A 123 55.43 33.57 -31.99
N ARG A 124 56.04 32.43 -31.63
CA ARG A 124 57.38 32.08 -32.08
C ARG A 124 57.43 31.71 -33.56
N ASP A 125 56.46 30.93 -34.04
CA ASP A 125 56.40 30.46 -35.43
C ASP A 125 56.15 31.61 -36.43
N LYS A 126 55.58 32.72 -35.96
CA LYS A 126 55.52 34.00 -36.70
C LYS A 126 56.89 34.69 -36.90
N GLY A 127 57.96 34.15 -36.32
CA GLY A 127 59.32 34.70 -36.46
C GLY A 127 59.60 35.92 -35.57
N LEU A 128 58.87 36.11 -34.47
CA LEU A 128 59.12 37.22 -33.54
C LEU A 128 60.55 37.16 -32.95
N SER A 129 61.18 38.33 -32.83
CA SER A 129 62.48 38.46 -32.17
C SER A 129 62.37 38.12 -30.67
N ASN A 130 63.48 37.71 -30.05
CA ASN A 130 63.52 37.37 -28.62
C ASN A 130 62.99 38.52 -27.73
N LYS A 131 63.34 39.77 -28.06
CA LYS A 131 62.84 40.96 -27.33
C LYS A 131 61.31 41.08 -27.39
N GLN A 132 60.71 40.78 -28.54
CA GLN A 132 59.24 40.79 -28.71
C GLN A 132 58.57 39.64 -27.97
N LEU A 133 59.18 38.45 -27.93
CA LEU A 133 58.66 37.32 -27.15
C LEU A 133 58.73 37.60 -25.64
N VAL A 134 59.80 38.23 -25.14
CA VAL A 134 59.90 38.68 -23.74
C VAL A 134 58.81 39.70 -23.43
N GLN A 135 58.55 40.65 -24.34
CA GLN A 135 57.49 41.64 -24.18
C GLN A 135 56.10 40.98 -24.17
N TRP A 136 55.86 40.00 -25.03
CA TRP A 136 54.62 39.21 -25.06
C TRP A 136 54.41 38.46 -23.74
N CYS A 137 55.45 37.78 -23.23
CA CYS A 137 55.41 37.12 -21.93
C CYS A 137 55.06 38.13 -20.81
N ARG A 138 55.68 39.31 -20.78
CA ARG A 138 55.37 40.37 -19.80
C ARG A 138 53.93 40.86 -19.91
N GLN A 139 53.42 41.06 -21.13
CA GLN A 139 52.04 41.50 -21.37
C GLN A 139 51.01 40.53 -20.79
N TYR A 140 51.29 39.23 -20.85
CA TYR A 140 50.40 38.18 -20.36
C TYR A 140 50.75 37.65 -18.97
N PHE A 141 51.62 38.35 -18.23
CA PHE A 141 52.09 37.95 -16.90
C PHE A 141 52.63 36.51 -16.89
N LEU A 142 53.50 36.21 -17.86
CA LEU A 142 54.22 34.96 -17.99
C LEU A 142 55.72 35.20 -17.82
N SER A 143 56.40 34.29 -17.13
CA SER A 143 57.85 34.33 -16.96
C SER A 143 58.57 33.78 -18.19
N HIS A 144 59.28 34.63 -18.93
CA HIS A 144 60.01 34.19 -20.11
C HIS A 144 61.09 33.15 -19.79
N LEU A 145 61.70 33.22 -18.60
CA LEU A 145 62.67 32.23 -18.12
C LEU A 145 62.01 30.85 -17.96
N ARG A 146 60.86 30.78 -17.28
CA ARG A 146 60.13 29.52 -17.08
C ARG A 146 59.58 28.95 -18.39
N MET A 147 59.15 29.80 -19.32
CA MET A 147 58.77 29.36 -20.68
C MET A 147 59.94 28.71 -21.43
N ARG A 148 61.18 29.20 -21.25
CA ARG A 148 62.38 28.59 -21.84
C ARG A 148 62.70 27.23 -21.19
N GLU A 149 62.69 27.17 -19.87
CA GLU A 149 62.93 25.93 -19.11
C GLU A 149 61.89 24.85 -19.46
N TRP A 150 60.62 25.23 -19.55
CA TRP A 150 59.53 24.33 -19.95
C TRP A 150 59.81 23.69 -21.31
N ARG A 151 60.23 24.51 -22.28
CA ARG A 151 60.53 24.03 -23.63
C ARG A 151 61.72 23.09 -23.69
N GLU A 152 62.77 23.41 -22.94
CA GLU A 152 63.96 22.57 -22.84
C GLU A 152 63.59 21.21 -22.26
N LEU A 153 62.86 21.19 -21.14
CA LEU A 153 62.43 19.95 -20.51
C LEU A 153 61.49 19.13 -21.41
N HIS A 154 60.56 19.79 -22.10
CA HIS A 154 59.70 19.14 -23.10
C HIS A 154 60.51 18.46 -24.20
N HIS A 155 61.54 19.12 -24.72
CA HIS A 155 62.39 18.55 -25.75
C HIS A 155 63.13 17.30 -25.25
N GLN A 156 63.69 17.36 -24.03
CA GLN A 156 64.37 16.23 -23.39
C GLN A 156 63.43 15.04 -23.15
N LEU A 157 62.22 15.31 -22.65
CA LEU A 157 61.21 14.26 -22.42
C LEU A 157 60.67 13.67 -23.73
N ALA A 158 60.48 14.50 -24.75
CA ALA A 158 60.05 14.04 -26.08
C ALA A 158 61.11 13.11 -26.71
N GLN A 159 62.40 13.48 -26.62
CA GLN A 159 63.50 12.62 -27.08
C GLN A 159 63.54 11.29 -26.34
N THR A 160 63.44 11.34 -25.01
CA THR A 160 63.41 10.13 -24.17
C THR A 160 62.20 9.24 -24.52
N ALA A 161 61.03 9.83 -24.76
CA ALA A 161 59.82 9.10 -25.14
C ALA A 161 59.93 8.44 -26.52
N ILE A 162 60.59 9.10 -27.48
CA ILE A 162 60.89 8.55 -28.81
C ILE A 162 61.87 7.36 -28.67
N GLU A 163 62.95 7.52 -27.91
CA GLU A 163 63.93 6.45 -27.66
C GLU A 163 63.32 5.22 -26.99
N MET A 164 62.35 5.44 -26.09
CA MET A 164 61.61 4.37 -25.43
C MET A 164 60.50 3.75 -26.30
N GLY A 165 60.30 4.21 -27.54
CA GLY A 165 59.25 3.72 -28.45
C GLY A 165 57.83 4.02 -27.96
N LEU A 166 57.67 5.12 -27.21
CA LEU A 166 56.37 5.57 -26.72
C LEU A 166 55.62 6.42 -27.77
N THR A 167 56.33 7.08 -28.68
CA THR A 167 55.78 7.92 -29.76
C THR A 167 56.76 8.04 -30.94
N THR A 168 56.31 8.54 -32.09
CA THR A 168 57.16 8.84 -33.25
C THR A 168 57.69 10.27 -33.20
N LYS A 169 58.71 10.60 -34.01
CA LYS A 169 59.30 11.94 -34.04
C LYS A 169 58.28 13.00 -34.48
N GLU A 170 57.38 12.64 -35.38
CA GLU A 170 56.33 13.52 -35.89
C GLU A 170 55.22 13.73 -34.85
N ALA A 171 54.88 12.69 -34.07
CA ALA A 171 53.82 12.73 -33.07
C ALA A 171 54.28 13.23 -31.68
N ALA A 172 55.58 13.30 -31.41
CA ALA A 172 56.13 13.76 -30.14
C ALA A 172 56.01 15.28 -29.94
N PHE A 173 56.03 16.06 -31.03
CA PHE A 173 56.00 17.51 -30.97
C PHE A 173 54.62 18.02 -31.37
N ARG A 174 53.89 18.53 -30.38
CA ARG A 174 52.58 19.14 -30.57
C ARG A 174 52.64 20.30 -31.57
N GLN A 175 51.79 20.24 -32.60
CA GLN A 175 51.53 21.36 -33.49
C GLN A 175 50.26 22.10 -33.04
N PRO A 176 50.26 23.45 -33.00
CA PRO A 176 49.07 24.20 -32.63
C PRO A 176 47.96 23.99 -33.68
N PRO A 177 46.70 23.80 -33.27
CA PRO A 177 45.60 23.55 -34.21
C PRO A 177 45.40 24.74 -35.15
N SER A 178 45.28 24.46 -36.46
CA SER A 178 45.05 25.45 -37.52
C SER A 178 43.71 26.16 -37.32
N GLN A 179 43.67 27.50 -37.37
CA GLN A 179 42.39 28.22 -37.37
C GLN A 179 41.79 28.18 -38.79
N GLU A 180 40.90 27.23 -39.07
CA GLU A 180 40.15 27.22 -40.33
C GLU A 180 39.14 28.38 -40.37
N GLN A 181 39.41 29.37 -41.22
CA GLN A 181 38.43 30.39 -41.61
C GLN A 181 37.46 29.78 -42.63
N LEU A 182 36.20 29.63 -42.24
CA LEU A 182 35.11 29.17 -43.11
C LEU A 182 34.95 30.11 -44.32
N ARG A 183 35.22 29.63 -45.54
CA ARG A 183 34.94 30.36 -46.78
C ARG A 183 33.44 30.29 -47.12
N PRO A 184 32.83 31.36 -47.68
CA PRO A 184 31.45 31.31 -48.14
C PRO A 184 31.38 30.55 -49.48
N SER A 185 30.54 29.52 -49.55
CA SER A 185 30.27 28.76 -50.77
C SER A 185 29.22 29.46 -51.64
N GLU A 186 29.55 29.70 -52.92
CA GLU A 186 28.67 30.25 -53.95
C GLU A 186 27.46 29.36 -54.28
N SER A 187 26.41 30.01 -54.79
CA SER A 187 25.07 29.49 -55.03
C SER A 187 24.83 29.03 -56.47
N GLN A 188 24.04 27.96 -56.67
CA GLN A 188 23.19 27.79 -57.85
C GLN A 188 21.97 26.88 -57.54
N GLY A 189 20.79 27.30 -58.02
CA GLY A 189 19.66 26.43 -58.39
C GLY A 189 18.56 26.18 -57.35
N ASP A 190 17.43 26.85 -57.54
CA ASP A 190 16.18 26.72 -56.79
C ASP A 190 15.48 25.37 -57.03
N GLN A 191 15.19 24.69 -55.92
CA GLN A 191 13.88 24.13 -55.57
C GLN A 191 14.00 23.58 -54.13
N ASP A 192 13.03 24.00 -53.30
CA ASP A 192 12.82 23.66 -51.89
C ASP A 192 13.75 24.33 -50.85
N LEU A 193 13.58 25.64 -50.67
CA LEU A 193 14.35 26.50 -49.76
C LEU A 193 14.22 26.08 -48.27
N ALA A 194 13.06 25.56 -47.86
CA ALA A 194 12.77 25.20 -46.46
C ALA A 194 13.50 23.91 -46.01
N ALA A 195 13.58 22.91 -46.88
CA ALA A 195 14.31 21.66 -46.63
C ALA A 195 15.83 21.91 -46.61
N LYS A 196 16.37 22.71 -47.55
CA LYS A 196 17.79 23.09 -47.59
C LYS A 196 18.23 23.91 -46.38
N LEU A 197 17.39 24.81 -45.88
CA LEU A 197 17.67 25.58 -44.64
C LEU A 197 17.70 24.67 -43.40
N LYS A 198 16.77 23.70 -43.28
CA LYS A 198 16.79 22.69 -42.21
C LYS A 198 18.00 21.77 -42.30
N GLN A 199 18.34 21.29 -43.50
CA GLN A 199 19.51 20.43 -43.72
C GLN A 199 20.82 21.17 -43.41
N LYS A 200 21.00 22.41 -43.89
CA LYS A 200 22.18 23.24 -43.59
C LYS A 200 22.30 23.57 -42.09
N GLN A 201 21.17 23.74 -41.39
CA GLN A 201 21.16 23.87 -39.92
C GLN A 201 21.48 22.54 -39.21
N LEU A 202 20.98 21.41 -39.72
CA LEU A 202 21.24 20.07 -39.20
C LEU A 202 22.72 19.69 -39.39
N ASP A 203 23.29 19.93 -40.56
CA ASP A 203 24.70 19.67 -40.89
C ASP A 203 25.61 20.58 -40.06
N LYS A 204 25.24 21.86 -39.88
CA LYS A 204 25.96 22.78 -38.98
C LYS A 204 25.84 22.35 -37.51
N LYS A 205 24.71 21.76 -37.11
CA LYS A 205 24.50 21.19 -35.76
C LYS A 205 25.27 19.89 -35.58
N GLN A 206 25.32 19.02 -36.59
CA GLN A 206 26.08 17.77 -36.61
C GLN A 206 27.58 18.03 -36.64
N HIS A 207 28.05 18.98 -37.44
CA HIS A 207 29.44 19.41 -37.47
C HIS A 207 29.86 20.04 -36.12
N ARG A 208 29.02 20.90 -35.52
CA ARG A 208 29.25 21.39 -34.15
C ARG A 208 29.23 20.27 -33.11
N ALA A 209 28.37 19.26 -33.28
CA ALA A 209 28.31 18.10 -32.41
C ALA A 209 29.53 17.20 -32.57
N GLN A 210 30.05 17.00 -33.78
CA GLN A 210 31.29 16.27 -34.05
C GLN A 210 32.51 16.99 -33.49
N ILE A 211 32.61 18.32 -33.67
CA ILE A 211 33.69 19.11 -33.06
C ILE A 211 33.61 19.03 -31.53
N ARG A 212 32.41 19.11 -30.97
CA ARG A 212 32.19 18.96 -29.53
C ARG A 212 32.57 17.56 -29.04
N ALA A 213 32.16 16.51 -29.75
CA ALA A 213 32.48 15.12 -29.43
C ALA A 213 33.97 14.84 -29.54
N ALA A 214 34.65 15.35 -30.58
CA ALA A 214 36.10 15.25 -30.72
C ALA A 214 36.85 16.00 -29.60
N LYS A 215 36.34 17.19 -29.20
CA LYS A 215 36.88 17.93 -28.05
C LYS A 215 36.65 17.20 -26.73
N GLU A 216 35.48 16.58 -26.54
CA GLU A 216 35.14 15.78 -25.36
C GLU A 216 35.97 14.48 -25.31
N ALA A 217 36.20 13.82 -26.45
CA ALA A 217 37.07 12.66 -26.56
C ALA A 217 38.53 13.01 -26.22
N GLY A 218 39.06 14.10 -26.78
CA GLY A 218 40.39 14.60 -26.42
C GLY A 218 40.50 14.97 -24.94
N TYR A 219 39.44 15.57 -24.36
CA TYR A 219 39.38 15.84 -22.92
C TYR A 219 39.48 14.53 -22.13
N GLU A 220 38.66 13.52 -22.42
CA GLU A 220 38.67 12.25 -21.73
C GLU A 220 40.05 11.56 -21.82
N GLN A 221 40.63 11.46 -23.02
CA GLN A 221 41.93 10.82 -23.24
C GLN A 221 43.05 11.44 -22.40
N ILE A 222 43.15 12.77 -22.38
CA ILE A 222 44.15 13.50 -21.60
C ILE A 222 43.94 13.26 -20.10
N HIS A 223 42.70 13.41 -19.62
CA HIS A 223 42.42 13.39 -18.19
C HIS A 223 42.44 11.97 -17.61
N ARG A 224 42.09 10.93 -18.38
CA ARG A 224 42.30 9.52 -17.98
C ARG A 224 43.78 9.16 -17.90
N ALA A 225 44.61 9.67 -18.81
CA ALA A 225 46.07 9.50 -18.70
C ALA A 225 46.62 10.19 -17.44
N LEU A 226 46.23 11.44 -17.18
CA LEU A 226 46.58 12.19 -15.97
C LEU A 226 46.14 11.48 -14.68
N LEU A 227 44.93 10.91 -14.67
CA LEU A 227 44.35 10.22 -13.53
C LEU A 227 45.21 9.05 -13.05
N THR A 228 45.93 8.35 -13.94
CA THR A 228 46.79 7.22 -13.56
C THR A 228 47.92 7.58 -12.60
N GLY A 229 48.50 8.78 -12.71
CA GLY A 229 49.53 9.25 -11.76
C GLY A 229 49.00 10.10 -10.62
N LEU A 230 47.78 10.64 -10.78
CA LEU A 230 47.12 11.53 -9.83
C LEU A 230 45.97 10.85 -9.06
N ILE A 231 45.86 9.52 -9.13
CA ILE A 231 44.75 8.73 -8.58
C ILE A 231 44.50 8.96 -7.08
N ALA A 232 45.53 9.32 -6.31
CA ALA A 232 45.41 9.60 -4.88
C ALA A 232 44.95 11.02 -4.56
N ASN A 233 44.94 11.92 -5.56
CA ASN A 233 44.58 13.32 -5.43
C ASN A 233 43.18 13.57 -6.02
N VAL A 234 42.30 12.57 -5.96
CA VAL A 234 40.90 12.70 -6.34
C VAL A 234 40.05 13.10 -5.13
N GLY A 235 38.98 13.83 -5.37
CA GLY A 235 38.01 14.14 -4.32
C GLY A 235 36.59 14.34 -4.84
N MET A 236 35.65 13.99 -3.98
CA MET A 236 34.24 14.24 -4.16
C MET A 236 33.82 15.42 -3.28
N LYS A 237 33.05 16.35 -3.84
CA LYS A 237 32.50 17.49 -3.09
C LYS A 237 31.63 16.99 -1.93
N SER A 238 31.89 17.51 -0.74
CA SER A 238 31.10 17.19 0.46
C SER A 238 29.67 17.75 0.31
N PRO A 239 28.61 17.02 0.74
CA PRO A 239 27.22 17.49 0.61
C PRO A 239 26.94 18.81 1.35
N ASP A 240 27.54 18.96 2.53
CA ASP A 240 27.23 20.02 3.50
C ASP A 240 28.24 21.17 3.50
N GLY A 241 29.20 21.19 2.56
CA GLY A 241 30.38 22.03 2.66
C GLY A 241 30.97 22.55 1.33
N ASN A 242 31.90 23.49 1.47
CA ASN A 242 32.71 24.03 0.38
C ASN A 242 34.06 23.28 0.21
N ASP A 243 34.20 22.14 0.87
CA ASP A 243 35.35 21.25 0.84
C ASP A 243 35.07 19.97 0.04
N TYR A 244 36.13 19.24 -0.23
CA TYR A 244 36.14 17.97 -0.95
C TYR A 244 36.69 16.89 -0.03
N THR A 245 35.98 15.76 0.01
CA THR A 245 36.45 14.53 0.63
C THR A 245 37.31 13.78 -0.38
N GLY A 246 38.60 13.64 -0.08
CA GLY A 246 39.57 12.94 -0.89
C GLY A 246 39.85 11.52 -0.42
N ALA A 247 40.73 10.83 -1.15
CA ALA A 247 41.25 9.54 -0.73
C ALA A 247 41.85 9.60 0.68
N ARG A 248 41.77 8.48 1.42
CA ARG A 248 42.31 8.32 2.80
C ARG A 248 41.73 9.30 3.83
N GLY A 249 40.49 9.76 3.61
CA GLY A 249 39.80 10.65 4.54
C GLY A 249 40.34 12.10 4.56
N SER A 250 41.15 12.48 3.56
CA SER A 250 41.61 13.85 3.43
C SER A 250 40.46 14.81 3.13
N ARG A 251 40.51 16.03 3.66
CA ARG A 251 39.57 17.11 3.32
C ARG A 251 40.33 18.30 2.76
N PHE A 252 39.98 18.75 1.57
CA PHE A 252 40.69 19.83 0.88
C PHE A 252 39.74 20.82 0.19
N HIS A 253 40.23 22.01 -0.15
CA HIS A 253 39.51 23.02 -0.90
C HIS A 253 40.15 23.28 -2.26
N LEU A 254 39.38 23.74 -3.24
CA LEU A 254 39.96 24.17 -4.52
C LEU A 254 40.77 25.46 -4.32
N PHE A 255 41.93 25.56 -4.94
CA PHE A 255 42.74 26.78 -4.87
C PHE A 255 41.99 27.98 -5.49
N PRO A 256 41.97 29.17 -4.84
CA PRO A 256 41.18 30.33 -5.29
C PRO A 256 41.41 30.77 -6.73
N ALA A 257 42.60 30.50 -7.26
CA ALA A 257 42.97 30.90 -8.61
C ALA A 257 42.82 29.81 -9.67
N SER A 258 42.19 28.68 -9.32
CA SER A 258 41.73 27.67 -10.27
C SER A 258 40.51 28.16 -11.03
N ALA A 259 40.39 27.76 -12.30
CA ALA A 259 39.19 28.01 -13.10
C ALA A 259 37.92 27.41 -12.46
N LEU A 260 38.10 26.33 -11.70
CA LEU A 260 37.02 25.55 -11.07
C LEU A 260 36.62 26.06 -9.69
N PHE A 261 37.30 27.07 -9.14
CA PHE A 261 37.05 27.58 -7.80
C PHE A 261 35.60 28.05 -7.60
N LYS A 262 35.01 28.68 -8.63
CA LYS A 262 33.62 29.09 -8.65
C LYS A 262 32.66 27.94 -9.00
N ALA A 263 33.03 27.12 -9.99
CA ALA A 263 32.17 26.05 -10.52
C ALA A 263 31.95 24.89 -9.52
N LYS A 264 32.95 24.58 -8.69
CA LYS A 264 32.90 23.54 -7.64
C LYS A 264 32.21 22.24 -8.11
N PRO A 265 32.76 21.58 -9.15
CA PRO A 265 32.20 20.36 -9.72
C PRO A 265 32.17 19.21 -8.70
N LYS A 266 31.30 18.22 -8.90
CA LYS A 266 31.10 17.11 -7.96
C LYS A 266 32.36 16.26 -7.74
N TRP A 267 33.10 16.00 -8.81
CA TRP A 267 34.31 15.18 -8.80
C TRP A 267 35.47 15.94 -9.43
N VAL A 268 36.62 15.89 -8.76
CA VAL A 268 37.86 16.52 -9.23
C VAL A 268 39.06 15.61 -9.05
N MET A 269 40.07 15.82 -9.88
CA MET A 269 41.45 15.44 -9.60
C MET A 269 42.34 16.69 -9.51
N ALA A 270 43.43 16.60 -8.75
CA ALA A 270 44.40 17.67 -8.59
C ALA A 270 45.84 17.18 -8.83
N ALA A 271 46.70 18.04 -9.38
CA ALA A 271 48.13 17.71 -9.53
C ALA A 271 48.81 17.60 -8.17
N GLU A 272 48.50 18.53 -7.27
CA GLU A 272 49.07 18.59 -5.93
C GLU A 272 48.05 19.05 -4.88
N LEU A 273 48.25 18.60 -3.64
CA LEU A 273 47.56 19.07 -2.46
C LEU A 273 48.58 19.80 -1.58
N VAL A 274 48.41 21.09 -1.37
CA VAL A 274 49.35 21.96 -0.66
C VAL A 274 48.69 22.53 0.59
N GLU A 275 49.31 22.31 1.74
CA GLU A 275 48.84 22.82 3.02
C GLU A 275 49.39 24.23 3.27
N THR A 276 48.49 25.19 3.48
CA THR A 276 48.83 26.57 3.87
C THR A 276 48.03 26.98 5.10
N THR A 277 46.93 27.72 4.93
CA THR A 277 45.91 27.93 5.97
C THR A 277 44.90 26.79 6.03
N ARG A 278 44.69 26.13 4.88
CA ARG A 278 43.92 24.90 4.69
C ARG A 278 44.65 24.06 3.66
N LEU A 279 44.26 22.80 3.52
CA LEU A 279 44.72 21.94 2.44
C LEU A 279 44.04 22.38 1.13
N TYR A 280 44.83 22.87 0.16
CA TYR A 280 44.33 23.33 -1.13
C TYR A 280 44.78 22.41 -2.28
N ALA A 281 43.83 22.05 -3.13
CA ALA A 281 44.07 21.40 -4.41
C ALA A 281 44.46 22.41 -5.48
N ARG A 282 45.64 22.21 -6.09
CA ARG A 282 46.15 23.03 -7.19
C ARG A 282 46.23 22.22 -8.48
N ASP A 283 46.07 22.94 -9.59
CA ASP A 283 45.93 22.42 -10.95
C ASP A 283 44.86 21.33 -11.00
N VAL A 284 43.61 21.77 -11.05
CA VAL A 284 42.43 20.93 -10.85
C VAL A 284 41.72 20.67 -12.17
N ALA A 285 41.16 19.47 -12.34
CA ALA A 285 40.27 19.14 -13.45
C ALA A 285 39.03 18.36 -13.01
N VAL A 286 37.95 18.54 -13.76
CA VAL A 286 36.73 17.71 -13.64
C VAL A 286 37.03 16.30 -14.15
N ILE A 287 36.62 15.29 -13.38
CA ILE A 287 36.69 13.87 -13.77
C ILE A 287 35.34 13.18 -13.60
N GLN A 288 35.16 12.05 -14.28
CA GLN A 288 34.07 11.12 -14.01
C GLN A 288 34.55 10.01 -13.05
N PRO A 289 33.77 9.62 -12.02
CA PRO A 289 34.19 8.62 -11.04
C PRO A 289 34.43 7.23 -11.66
N GLU A 290 33.74 6.88 -12.75
CA GLU A 290 33.88 5.60 -13.45
C GLU A 290 35.30 5.42 -14.03
N TRP A 291 35.98 6.52 -14.38
CA TRP A 291 37.36 6.49 -14.88
C TRP A 291 38.34 5.95 -13.85
N ILE A 292 38.04 6.11 -12.55
CA ILE A 292 38.88 5.60 -11.45
C ILE A 292 38.90 4.07 -11.47
N GLU A 293 37.73 3.43 -11.59
CA GLU A 293 37.61 1.97 -11.67
C GLU A 293 38.26 1.44 -12.96
N GLN A 294 38.08 2.13 -14.08
CA GLN A 294 38.63 1.73 -15.39
C GLN A 294 40.16 1.81 -15.47
N GLU A 295 40.77 2.84 -14.89
CA GLU A 295 42.22 3.03 -14.95
C GLU A 295 42.98 2.32 -13.82
N ALA A 296 42.33 2.10 -12.66
CA ALA A 296 42.95 1.49 -11.49
C ALA A 296 42.08 0.40 -10.83
N PRO A 297 41.66 -0.66 -11.57
CA PRO A 297 40.81 -1.73 -11.02
C PRO A 297 41.48 -2.51 -9.87
N HIS A 298 42.81 -2.51 -9.83
CA HIS A 298 43.61 -3.18 -8.80
C HIS A 298 43.70 -2.38 -7.47
N LEU A 299 43.28 -1.11 -7.46
CA LEU A 299 43.29 -0.24 -6.26
C LEU A 299 41.92 -0.09 -5.60
N VAL A 300 40.84 -0.39 -6.33
CA VAL A 300 39.49 -0.31 -5.80
C VAL A 300 39.12 -1.56 -4.99
N ARG A 301 38.20 -1.40 -4.05
CA ARG A 301 37.60 -2.50 -3.28
C ARG A 301 36.11 -2.55 -3.55
N TYR A 302 35.63 -3.76 -3.80
CA TYR A 302 34.23 -4.07 -4.01
C TYR A 302 33.60 -4.54 -2.71
N HIS A 303 32.44 -4.00 -2.37
CA HIS A 303 31.65 -4.41 -1.23
C HIS A 303 30.25 -4.75 -1.71
N TYR A 304 29.75 -5.94 -1.37
CA TYR A 304 28.43 -6.42 -1.73
C TYR A 304 27.51 -6.39 -0.51
N PHE A 305 26.27 -5.97 -0.69
CA PHE A 305 25.26 -5.90 0.37
C PHE A 305 23.85 -5.99 -0.21
N GLU A 306 22.87 -6.30 0.65
CA GLU A 306 21.46 -6.50 0.28
C GLU A 306 21.25 -7.52 -0.85
N PRO A 307 21.77 -8.76 -0.72
CA PRO A 307 21.46 -9.80 -1.69
C PRO A 307 19.97 -10.16 -1.60
N HIS A 308 19.28 -10.19 -2.74
CA HIS A 308 17.85 -10.50 -2.80
C HIS A 308 17.45 -11.04 -4.18
N TRP A 309 16.30 -11.71 -4.24
CA TRP A 309 15.67 -12.12 -5.48
C TRP A 309 15.05 -10.91 -6.21
N GLU A 310 15.42 -10.68 -7.48
CA GLU A 310 14.79 -9.65 -8.31
C GLU A 310 13.92 -10.27 -9.41
N GLN A 311 12.60 -10.31 -9.20
CA GLN A 311 11.63 -10.94 -10.10
C GLN A 311 11.73 -10.45 -11.57
N LYS A 312 11.98 -9.15 -11.80
CA LYS A 312 12.07 -8.58 -13.16
C LYS A 312 13.27 -9.11 -13.95
N ARG A 313 14.40 -9.35 -13.28
CA ARG A 313 15.58 -9.94 -13.91
C ARG A 313 15.54 -11.46 -13.90
N GLY A 314 14.83 -12.05 -12.94
CA GLY A 314 14.81 -13.48 -12.71
C GLY A 314 16.17 -13.99 -12.24
N GLU A 315 16.89 -13.21 -11.44
CA GLU A 315 18.18 -13.59 -10.86
C GLU A 315 18.32 -13.02 -9.44
N VAL A 316 19.19 -13.62 -8.64
CA VAL A 316 19.61 -13.04 -7.36
C VAL A 316 20.62 -11.93 -7.61
N VAL A 317 20.28 -10.72 -7.15
CA VAL A 317 21.08 -9.52 -7.31
C VAL A 317 21.55 -9.00 -5.96
N ALA A 318 22.69 -8.32 -5.96
CA ALA A 318 23.16 -7.57 -4.81
C ALA A 318 23.58 -6.16 -5.22
N SER A 319 23.66 -5.28 -4.23
CA SER A 319 24.21 -3.94 -4.40
C SER A 319 25.71 -3.96 -4.20
N GLU A 320 26.45 -3.49 -5.20
CA GLU A 320 27.89 -3.34 -5.16
C GLU A 320 28.29 -1.88 -4.90
N ARG A 321 29.14 -1.66 -3.91
CA ARG A 321 29.80 -0.38 -3.63
C ARG A 321 31.28 -0.51 -3.94
N VAL A 322 31.80 0.43 -4.74
CA VAL A 322 33.21 0.51 -5.13
C VAL A 322 33.88 1.64 -4.35
N THR A 323 34.95 1.33 -3.62
CA THR A 323 35.73 2.30 -2.85
C THR A 323 37.18 2.36 -3.33
N LEU A 324 37.77 3.55 -3.34
CA LEU A 324 39.19 3.79 -3.57
C LEU A 324 39.78 4.42 -2.31
N TYR A 325 40.67 3.72 -1.60
CA TYR A 325 41.31 4.23 -0.38
C TYR A 325 40.32 4.82 0.65
N GLY A 326 39.16 4.16 0.81
CA GLY A 326 38.08 4.62 1.72
C GLY A 326 37.16 5.70 1.13
N LEU A 327 37.47 6.27 -0.03
CA LEU A 327 36.56 7.17 -0.75
C LEU A 327 35.57 6.34 -1.58
N THR A 328 34.27 6.56 -1.39
CA THR A 328 33.24 5.89 -2.20
C THR A 328 33.20 6.47 -3.61
N VAL A 329 33.58 5.65 -4.59
CA VAL A 329 33.61 6.04 -6.01
C VAL A 329 32.26 5.74 -6.66
N LEU A 330 31.78 4.50 -6.52
CA LEU A 330 30.44 4.10 -6.93
C LEU A 330 29.67 3.64 -5.69
N PRO A 331 28.61 4.35 -5.29
CA PRO A 331 27.91 4.05 -4.04
C PRO A 331 27.04 2.79 -4.14
N ARG A 332 26.43 2.54 -5.30
CA ARG A 332 25.49 1.43 -5.51
C ARG A 332 25.40 1.08 -6.99
N ARG A 333 25.78 -0.15 -7.36
CA ARG A 333 25.62 -0.75 -8.68
C ARG A 333 24.95 -2.13 -8.52
N PRO A 334 23.82 -2.41 -9.19
CA PRO A 334 23.22 -3.74 -9.14
C PRO A 334 24.11 -4.74 -9.90
N VAL A 335 24.43 -5.86 -9.26
CA VAL A 335 25.25 -6.93 -9.84
C VAL A 335 24.62 -8.30 -9.60
N SER A 336 24.90 -9.24 -10.50
CA SER A 336 24.49 -10.64 -10.36
C SER A 336 25.24 -11.27 -9.19
N TYR A 337 24.52 -11.66 -8.14
CA TYR A 337 25.12 -12.12 -6.88
C TYR A 337 25.60 -13.57 -6.95
N GLY A 338 25.04 -14.36 -7.88
CA GLY A 338 25.45 -15.76 -8.08
C GLY A 338 26.94 -15.92 -8.36
N LYS A 339 27.61 -14.93 -8.97
CA LYS A 339 29.06 -14.96 -9.21
C LYS A 339 29.90 -14.54 -8.01
N VAL A 340 29.29 -13.86 -7.05
CA VAL A 340 29.94 -13.31 -5.86
C VAL A 340 29.91 -14.34 -4.73
N ALA A 341 28.72 -14.85 -4.41
CA ALA A 341 28.51 -15.87 -3.38
C ALA A 341 27.49 -16.91 -3.89
N PRO A 342 27.95 -17.94 -4.63
CA PRO A 342 27.09 -18.95 -5.25
C PRO A 342 26.13 -19.66 -4.30
N GLU A 343 26.62 -20.05 -3.11
CA GLU A 343 25.85 -20.81 -2.11
C GLU A 343 24.71 -19.98 -1.52
N GLU A 344 25.03 -18.79 -1.02
CA GLU A 344 24.04 -17.83 -0.48
C GLU A 344 23.03 -17.41 -1.56
N ALA A 345 23.50 -17.17 -2.79
CA ALA A 345 22.62 -16.84 -3.91
C ALA A 345 21.66 -17.99 -4.27
N ARG A 346 22.10 -19.25 -4.17
CA ARG A 346 21.22 -20.42 -4.39
C ARG A 346 20.16 -20.52 -3.31
N GLU A 347 20.51 -20.29 -2.05
CA GLU A 347 19.53 -20.27 -0.95
C GLU A 347 18.47 -19.18 -1.18
N ILE A 348 18.90 -17.95 -1.49
CA ILE A 348 17.99 -16.83 -1.80
C ILE A 348 17.11 -17.15 -3.01
N PHE A 349 17.67 -17.80 -4.03
CA PHE A 349 16.90 -18.26 -5.19
C PHE A 349 15.80 -19.24 -4.78
N ILE A 350 16.11 -20.28 -4.00
CA ILE A 350 15.10 -21.27 -3.58
C ILE A 350 14.03 -20.58 -2.73
N ARG A 351 14.42 -19.80 -1.72
CA ARG A 351 13.49 -19.14 -0.79
C ARG A 351 12.59 -18.12 -1.52
N GLY A 352 13.15 -17.25 -2.35
CA GLY A 352 12.38 -16.23 -3.07
C GLY A 352 11.63 -16.79 -4.29
N ALA A 353 12.34 -17.43 -5.20
CA ALA A 353 11.79 -17.82 -6.50
C ALA A 353 10.83 -19.03 -6.41
N LEU A 354 11.14 -20.02 -5.58
CA LEU A 354 10.42 -21.31 -5.52
C LEU A 354 9.48 -21.42 -4.32
N VAL A 355 9.98 -21.17 -3.10
CA VAL A 355 9.20 -21.27 -1.85
C VAL A 355 8.16 -20.15 -1.75
N ALA A 356 8.60 -18.89 -1.80
CA ALA A 356 7.71 -17.72 -1.80
C ALA A 356 6.96 -17.53 -3.15
N GLN A 357 7.26 -18.36 -4.15
CA GLN A 357 6.64 -18.36 -5.47
C GLN A 357 6.71 -17.02 -6.22
N GLU A 358 7.77 -16.24 -6.00
CA GLU A 358 7.97 -14.92 -6.63
C GLU A 358 8.55 -15.02 -8.06
N SER A 359 8.68 -16.24 -8.61
CA SER A 359 9.09 -16.44 -10.00
C SER A 359 7.92 -16.47 -10.98
N ASN A 360 8.18 -16.09 -12.22
CA ASN A 360 7.20 -16.15 -13.32
C ASN A 360 7.33 -17.42 -14.17
N LEU A 361 7.81 -18.52 -13.56
CA LEU A 361 7.98 -19.81 -14.22
C LEU A 361 6.64 -20.31 -14.78
N GLN A 362 6.66 -20.79 -16.02
CA GLN A 362 5.50 -21.40 -16.70
C GLN A 362 5.64 -22.93 -16.79
N THR A 363 6.51 -23.51 -15.96
CA THR A 363 6.78 -24.95 -15.92
C THR A 363 5.60 -25.70 -15.28
N ALA A 364 5.38 -26.94 -15.71
CA ALA A 364 4.23 -27.73 -15.25
C ALA A 364 4.24 -27.96 -13.73
N PHE A 365 5.41 -28.27 -13.16
CA PHE A 365 5.54 -28.48 -11.71
C PHE A 365 5.18 -27.22 -10.92
N PHE A 366 5.63 -26.04 -11.36
CA PHE A 366 5.45 -24.80 -10.62
C PHE A 366 3.98 -24.35 -10.61
N VAL A 367 3.28 -24.50 -11.74
CA VAL A 367 1.83 -24.26 -11.83
C VAL A 367 1.05 -25.23 -10.93
N HIS A 368 1.43 -26.52 -10.93
CA HIS A 368 0.84 -27.54 -10.06
C HIS A 368 1.08 -27.21 -8.57
N ASN A 369 2.32 -26.97 -8.17
CA ASN A 369 2.71 -26.65 -6.79
C ASN A 369 2.00 -25.40 -6.27
N LYS A 370 1.96 -24.33 -7.08
CA LYS A 370 1.25 -23.10 -6.76
C LYS A 370 -0.24 -23.31 -6.54
N LYS A 371 -0.87 -24.13 -7.39
CA LYS A 371 -2.27 -24.51 -7.24
C LYS A 371 -2.49 -25.33 -5.96
N LEU A 372 -1.65 -26.32 -5.70
CA LEU A 372 -1.79 -27.22 -4.55
C LEU A 372 -1.56 -26.49 -3.21
N ILE A 373 -0.53 -25.64 -3.11
CA ILE A 373 -0.28 -24.80 -1.93
C ILE A 373 -1.50 -23.91 -1.68
N LYS A 374 -2.02 -23.25 -2.72
CA LYS A 374 -3.23 -22.42 -2.59
C LYS A 374 -4.44 -23.22 -2.10
N GLU A 375 -4.67 -24.42 -2.63
CA GLU A 375 -5.76 -25.30 -2.18
C GLU A 375 -5.63 -25.66 -0.70
N ILE A 376 -4.42 -25.96 -0.23
CA ILE A 376 -4.15 -26.30 1.18
C ILE A 376 -4.29 -25.08 2.09
N THR A 377 -3.80 -23.90 1.67
CA THR A 377 -4.04 -22.63 2.39
C THR A 377 -5.54 -22.32 2.50
N GLU A 378 -6.32 -22.55 1.43
CA GLU A 378 -7.78 -22.39 1.48
C GLU A 378 -8.43 -23.37 2.48
N LEU A 379 -7.91 -24.60 2.60
CA LEU A 379 -8.36 -25.56 3.61
C LEU A 379 -8.01 -25.13 5.03
N GLU A 380 -6.83 -24.55 5.23
CA GLU A 380 -6.41 -23.96 6.51
C GLU A 380 -7.39 -22.87 6.96
N HIS A 381 -7.68 -21.93 6.07
CA HIS A 381 -8.64 -20.86 6.34
C HIS A 381 -10.06 -21.36 6.62
N LYS A 382 -10.52 -22.40 5.93
CA LYS A 382 -11.84 -23.01 6.16
C LYS A 382 -11.90 -23.76 7.48
N SER A 383 -10.90 -24.60 7.77
CA SER A 383 -10.88 -25.40 9.00
C SER A 383 -10.51 -24.61 10.25
N ARG A 384 -9.98 -23.40 10.09
CA ARG A 384 -9.50 -22.55 11.19
C ARG A 384 -8.51 -23.28 12.10
N LYS A 385 -7.69 -24.16 11.52
CA LYS A 385 -6.60 -24.85 12.19
C LYS A 385 -5.31 -24.28 11.64
N GLN A 386 -4.42 -23.84 12.51
CA GLN A 386 -3.08 -23.42 12.09
C GLN A 386 -2.26 -24.65 11.70
N ASP A 387 -1.21 -24.46 10.92
CA ASP A 387 -0.23 -25.49 10.58
C ASP A 387 -0.81 -26.64 9.74
N VAL A 388 -1.85 -26.36 8.93
CA VAL A 388 -2.31 -27.35 7.94
C VAL A 388 -1.32 -27.40 6.79
N LEU A 389 -0.83 -26.24 6.34
CA LEU A 389 0.29 -26.14 5.41
C LEU A 389 1.62 -26.26 6.18
N VAL A 390 2.58 -27.01 5.65
CA VAL A 390 3.96 -27.03 6.16
C VAL A 390 4.61 -25.64 6.07
N ASP A 391 5.59 -25.38 6.92
CA ASP A 391 6.29 -24.09 6.93
C ASP A 391 7.24 -23.90 5.74
N ASP A 392 7.71 -22.67 5.56
CA ASP A 392 8.65 -22.31 4.51
C ASP A 392 9.97 -23.09 4.60
N GLU A 393 10.35 -23.57 5.80
CA GLU A 393 11.58 -24.33 6.00
C GLU A 393 11.45 -25.76 5.48
N ALA A 394 10.29 -26.41 5.67
CA ALA A 394 10.00 -27.71 5.06
C ALA A 394 9.95 -27.61 3.52
N LEU A 395 9.33 -26.55 2.98
CA LEU A 395 9.35 -26.28 1.53
C LEU A 395 10.77 -26.02 1.02
N PHE A 396 11.56 -25.26 1.76
CA PHE A 396 12.97 -25.02 1.43
C PHE A 396 13.75 -26.33 1.42
N ALA A 397 13.60 -27.18 2.44
CA ALA A 397 14.25 -28.49 2.52
C ALA A 397 13.88 -29.38 1.33
N PHE A 398 12.59 -29.45 0.96
CA PHE A 398 12.13 -30.22 -0.20
C PHE A 398 12.87 -29.84 -1.49
N TYR A 399 12.98 -28.55 -1.78
CA TYR A 399 13.71 -28.06 -2.94
C TYR A 399 15.22 -28.21 -2.76
N ASN A 400 15.77 -27.84 -1.62
CA ASN A 400 17.20 -27.86 -1.35
C ASN A 400 17.82 -29.25 -1.53
N GLU A 401 17.12 -30.31 -1.14
CA GLU A 401 17.55 -31.71 -1.33
C GLU A 401 17.54 -32.16 -2.80
N ARG A 402 16.70 -31.55 -3.65
CA ARG A 402 16.47 -32.00 -5.04
C ARG A 402 17.20 -31.15 -6.09
N LEU A 403 17.51 -29.89 -5.78
CA LEU A 403 18.30 -29.04 -6.67
C LEU A 403 19.80 -29.27 -6.43
N PRO A 404 20.64 -29.32 -7.47
CA PRO A 404 22.09 -29.46 -7.31
C PRO A 404 22.71 -28.18 -6.70
N GLU A 405 23.86 -28.32 -6.05
CA GLU A 405 24.60 -27.18 -5.48
C GLU A 405 25.17 -26.27 -6.57
N LEU A 406 25.70 -26.86 -7.64
CA LEU A 406 26.24 -26.20 -8.83
C LEU A 406 25.74 -26.92 -10.08
N VAL A 407 25.78 -26.23 -11.22
CA VAL A 407 25.46 -26.84 -12.51
C VAL A 407 26.56 -26.63 -13.54
N TRP A 408 26.69 -27.56 -14.49
CA TRP A 408 27.73 -27.53 -15.52
C TRP A 408 27.09 -27.40 -16.89
N LYS A 409 27.59 -26.44 -17.69
CA LYS A 409 27.10 -26.23 -19.05
C LYS A 409 28.01 -26.94 -20.06
N ASP A 410 27.44 -27.85 -20.85
CA ASP A 410 28.15 -28.57 -21.91
C ASP A 410 28.34 -27.72 -23.19
N ALA A 411 29.11 -28.25 -24.15
CA ALA A 411 29.39 -27.58 -25.42
C ALA A 411 28.18 -27.41 -26.35
N LYS A 412 27.11 -28.20 -26.17
CA LYS A 412 25.86 -28.15 -26.94
C LYS A 412 24.81 -27.26 -26.26
N GLY A 413 25.11 -26.69 -25.09
CA GLY A 413 24.25 -25.80 -24.33
C GLY A 413 23.34 -26.49 -23.31
N GLY A 414 23.46 -27.81 -23.11
CA GLY A 414 22.81 -28.53 -22.03
C GLY A 414 23.42 -28.16 -20.67
N VAL A 415 22.58 -28.10 -19.63
CA VAL A 415 23.01 -27.77 -18.27
C VAL A 415 22.73 -28.97 -17.37
N TRP A 416 23.72 -29.44 -16.63
CA TRP A 416 23.71 -30.70 -15.90
C TRP A 416 23.98 -30.48 -14.41
N GLY A 417 23.41 -31.31 -13.55
CA GLY A 417 23.62 -31.27 -12.09
C GLY A 417 24.92 -31.94 -11.61
N SER A 418 25.73 -32.49 -12.52
CA SER A 418 27.05 -33.07 -12.23
C SER A 418 28.02 -32.87 -13.39
N GLU A 419 29.33 -32.85 -13.09
CA GLU A 419 30.39 -32.69 -14.10
C GLU A 419 30.46 -33.91 -15.06
N GLU A 420 30.24 -35.11 -14.54
CA GLU A 420 30.28 -36.37 -15.31
C GLU A 420 29.10 -36.50 -16.30
N GLY A 421 27.90 -36.02 -15.93
CA GLY A 421 26.72 -36.05 -16.80
C GLY A 421 26.91 -35.26 -18.09
N GLY A 422 27.63 -34.13 -18.02
CA GLY A 422 27.97 -33.31 -19.19
C GLY A 422 29.04 -33.92 -20.10
N GLN A 423 29.99 -34.67 -19.55
CA GLN A 423 31.08 -35.32 -20.30
C GLN A 423 30.62 -36.59 -21.03
N THR A 424 29.78 -37.41 -20.38
CA THR A 424 29.38 -38.73 -20.89
C THR A 424 28.55 -38.66 -22.20
N GLN A 425 27.91 -37.52 -22.49
CA GLN A 425 27.06 -37.34 -23.67
C GLN A 425 27.73 -36.56 -24.82
N SER A 426 28.83 -35.82 -24.56
CA SER A 426 29.67 -35.31 -25.66
C SER A 426 30.35 -36.47 -26.40
N ASP A 427 30.78 -37.49 -25.67
CA ASP A 427 31.53 -38.64 -26.22
C ASP A 427 30.63 -39.64 -26.98
N LYS A 428 29.36 -39.79 -26.60
CA LYS A 428 28.39 -40.65 -27.32
C LYS A 428 28.04 -40.18 -28.74
N THR A 429 28.35 -38.93 -29.11
CA THR A 429 28.18 -38.46 -30.49
C THR A 429 29.31 -38.83 -31.43
N ALA A 430 30.41 -39.41 -30.91
CA ALA A 430 31.62 -39.72 -31.69
C ALA A 430 31.81 -41.22 -32.00
N GLY A 431 30.87 -42.12 -31.65
CA GLY A 431 31.05 -43.54 -31.95
C GLY A 431 29.78 -44.39 -31.93
N GLN A 432 29.69 -45.25 -32.96
CA GLN A 432 28.82 -46.42 -33.17
C GLN A 432 27.47 -46.13 -33.87
N ASN A 433 27.12 -46.63 -35.06
CA ASN A 433 27.56 -47.80 -35.87
C ASN A 433 27.84 -49.07 -35.06
N GLY A 434 26.85 -49.96 -34.98
CA GLY A 434 27.08 -51.38 -34.70
C GLY A 434 26.24 -51.99 -33.58
N GLN A 435 25.14 -52.62 -33.99
CA GLN A 435 24.58 -53.89 -33.51
C GLN A 435 24.13 -54.11 -32.05
N ALA A 436 22.96 -54.74 -31.99
CA ALA A 436 22.17 -55.16 -30.85
C ALA A 436 22.73 -56.36 -30.08
N ASN A 437 22.43 -56.41 -28.77
CA ASN A 437 21.85 -57.58 -28.06
C ASN A 437 21.50 -57.14 -26.62
N GLN A 438 20.22 -57.06 -26.24
CA GLN A 438 19.45 -58.11 -25.55
C GLN A 438 20.15 -58.74 -24.33
N ARG A 439 19.72 -58.41 -23.10
CA ARG A 439 18.83 -59.27 -22.27
C ARG A 439 18.69 -58.79 -20.81
N ASN A 440 17.43 -58.78 -20.40
CA ASN A 440 16.80 -59.19 -19.14
C ASN A 440 17.16 -58.58 -17.78
N ALA A 441 16.08 -58.04 -17.21
CA ALA A 441 15.76 -57.91 -15.81
C ALA A 441 15.64 -59.26 -15.07
N GLY A 442 15.77 -59.19 -13.75
CA GLY A 442 15.22 -60.21 -12.86
C GLY A 442 15.67 -60.11 -11.40
N SER A 443 14.70 -59.73 -10.54
CA SER A 443 14.40 -60.39 -9.26
C SER A 443 15.10 -59.82 -8.01
N VAL A 444 14.41 -59.09 -7.11
CA VAL A 444 13.42 -59.52 -6.08
C VAL A 444 14.07 -60.16 -4.84
N ALA A 445 13.73 -59.53 -3.70
CA ALA A 445 13.53 -60.06 -2.35
C ALA A 445 14.71 -60.19 -1.34
N GLN A 446 14.51 -59.40 -0.26
CA GLN A 446 14.32 -59.80 1.14
C GLN A 446 15.52 -60.08 2.08
N VAL A 447 15.54 -59.24 3.13
CA VAL A 447 15.45 -59.52 4.59
C VAL A 447 16.56 -60.31 5.28
N ALA A 448 17.00 -59.74 6.42
CA ALA A 448 17.30 -60.34 7.74
C ALA A 448 18.63 -59.77 8.27
N HIS A 449 18.71 -58.97 9.35
CA HIS A 449 18.40 -59.19 10.78
C HIS A 449 19.71 -59.08 11.60
N ALA A 450 19.51 -58.71 12.89
CA ALA A 450 20.40 -58.87 14.05
C ALA A 450 21.50 -57.80 14.19
N ASP A 451 21.35 -56.86 15.12
CA ASP A 451 21.52 -56.94 16.59
C ASP A 451 22.96 -56.61 17.02
N SER A 452 23.12 -55.54 17.80
CA SER A 452 23.82 -55.58 19.09
C SER A 452 23.66 -54.25 19.82
N LYS A 453 23.20 -54.34 21.06
CA LYS A 453 23.23 -53.32 22.11
C LYS A 453 24.66 -53.15 22.68
N ASP A 454 24.82 -52.01 23.35
CA ASP A 454 25.60 -51.74 24.59
C ASP A 454 26.39 -50.42 24.46
N THR A 455 26.49 -49.51 25.42
CA THR A 455 25.89 -49.26 26.74
C THR A 455 26.41 -47.89 27.19
N ASP A 456 25.62 -47.19 27.99
CA ASP A 456 25.99 -46.29 29.10
C ASP A 456 26.68 -44.91 28.90
N ASN A 457 25.88 -43.89 29.20
CA ASN A 457 26.04 -42.93 30.32
C ASN A 457 27.28 -42.03 30.43
N ARG A 458 27.07 -40.69 30.33
CA ARG A 458 26.94 -39.79 31.50
C ARG A 458 26.75 -38.31 31.14
N GLU A 459 25.96 -37.67 32.00
CA GLU A 459 25.51 -36.28 32.07
C GLU A 459 26.62 -35.21 32.18
N ARG A 460 26.39 -34.03 31.58
CA ARG A 460 26.25 -32.72 32.29
C ARG A 460 26.24 -31.51 31.32
N ASP A 461 25.16 -30.73 31.40
CA ASP A 461 25.16 -29.26 31.22
C ASP A 461 25.98 -28.59 32.35
N PRO A 462 26.50 -27.33 32.26
CA PRO A 462 25.77 -26.18 31.72
C PRO A 462 26.58 -25.02 31.06
N SER A 463 25.82 -24.16 30.36
CA SER A 463 25.90 -22.68 30.33
C SER A 463 27.17 -21.93 29.87
N SER A 464 26.92 -21.06 28.90
CA SER A 464 27.34 -19.64 28.81
C SER A 464 28.68 -19.28 28.13
N HIS A 465 28.56 -18.20 27.34
CA HIS A 465 29.56 -17.20 26.98
C HIS A 465 30.33 -17.32 25.65
N THR A 466 29.97 -16.37 24.77
CA THR A 466 30.91 -15.44 24.11
C THR A 466 31.48 -15.89 22.78
N ARG A 467 30.95 -15.27 21.71
CA ARG A 467 31.54 -15.26 20.37
C ARG A 467 32.90 -14.55 20.40
N GLN A 468 33.98 -15.31 20.23
CA GLN A 468 35.28 -14.80 19.82
C GLN A 468 35.53 -15.24 18.37
N ASN A 469 35.81 -14.26 17.52
CA ASN A 469 36.37 -14.46 16.18
C ASN A 469 37.81 -14.96 16.31
N VAL A 470 38.12 -16.12 15.74
CA VAL A 470 39.48 -16.53 15.41
C VAL A 470 39.52 -16.98 13.97
N SER A 471 40.42 -16.34 13.24
CA SER A 471 40.79 -16.58 11.84
C SER A 471 41.86 -17.65 11.80
N ASP A 472 41.62 -18.77 11.11
CA ASP A 472 42.64 -19.74 10.73
C ASP A 472 42.69 -19.86 9.19
N ASP A 473 43.78 -19.38 8.61
CA ASP A 473 44.16 -19.61 7.21
C ASP A 473 44.90 -20.97 7.07
N PRO A 474 44.59 -21.81 6.07
CA PRO A 474 45.50 -22.85 5.63
C PRO A 474 46.32 -22.39 4.41
N LYS A 475 47.64 -22.63 4.47
CA LYS A 475 48.65 -22.42 3.42
C LYS A 475 48.30 -23.07 2.06
N PRO A 476 48.79 -22.55 0.92
CA PRO A 476 48.53 -23.12 -0.39
C PRO A 476 49.45 -24.32 -0.68
N LYS A 477 48.85 -25.44 -1.15
CA LYS A 477 49.56 -26.56 -1.78
C LYS A 477 49.80 -26.26 -3.26
N LYS A 478 50.96 -26.72 -3.75
CA LYS A 478 51.46 -26.60 -5.13
C LYS A 478 50.46 -27.13 -6.18
N GLN A 479 50.31 -26.39 -7.28
CA GLN A 479 49.63 -26.83 -8.50
C GLN A 479 50.45 -27.89 -9.26
N PRO A 480 49.83 -28.95 -9.80
CA PRO A 480 50.33 -29.65 -10.97
C PRO A 480 49.67 -29.13 -12.26
N ALA A 481 50.33 -29.43 -13.37
CA ALA A 481 50.13 -28.86 -14.70
C ALA A 481 48.77 -29.16 -15.36
N SER A 482 48.45 -28.32 -16.35
CA SER A 482 47.23 -28.27 -17.16
C SER A 482 46.80 -29.61 -17.77
N GLN A 483 45.56 -30.00 -17.54
CA GLN A 483 44.82 -30.97 -18.37
C GLN A 483 43.59 -30.31 -19.01
N LYS A 484 43.31 -30.74 -20.24
CA LYS A 484 42.34 -30.19 -21.20
C LYS A 484 40.88 -30.36 -20.73
N GLY A 485 40.06 -29.31 -20.91
CA GLY A 485 38.62 -29.46 -21.14
C GLY A 485 37.65 -29.51 -19.94
N CYS A 486 37.99 -28.96 -18.78
CA CYS A 486 37.06 -28.90 -17.63
C CYS A 486 35.91 -27.91 -17.88
N LEU A 487 34.65 -28.37 -17.76
CA LEU A 487 33.45 -27.54 -17.89
C LEU A 487 33.36 -26.58 -16.70
N LYS A 488 33.05 -25.30 -16.94
CA LYS A 488 32.97 -24.31 -15.84
C LYS A 488 31.67 -24.50 -15.05
N PRO A 489 31.73 -24.63 -13.71
CA PRO A 489 30.53 -24.64 -12.88
C PRO A 489 29.83 -23.28 -12.89
N LEU A 490 28.51 -23.31 -12.84
CA LEU A 490 27.62 -22.15 -12.80
C LEU A 490 26.74 -22.22 -11.53
N PRO A 491 26.50 -21.07 -10.89
CA PRO A 491 25.59 -20.98 -9.74
C PRO A 491 24.14 -21.15 -10.18
N LEU A 492 23.34 -21.85 -9.37
CA LEU A 492 21.89 -21.96 -9.58
C LEU A 492 21.16 -20.80 -8.90
N ALA A 493 21.33 -19.60 -9.46
CA ALA A 493 20.87 -18.34 -8.87
C ALA A 493 19.99 -17.50 -9.82
N ASP A 494 19.61 -18.06 -10.96
CA ASP A 494 18.77 -17.39 -11.97
C ASP A 494 17.84 -18.37 -12.71
N ILE A 495 16.72 -17.84 -13.21
CA ILE A 495 15.67 -18.62 -13.90
C ILE A 495 16.23 -19.33 -15.13
N ARG A 496 17.11 -18.69 -15.90
CA ARG A 496 17.58 -19.25 -17.19
C ARG A 496 18.45 -20.48 -16.96
N THR A 497 19.34 -20.39 -15.98
CA THR A 497 20.19 -21.50 -15.55
C THR A 497 19.34 -22.62 -14.94
N PHE A 498 18.35 -22.27 -14.11
CA PHE A 498 17.40 -23.22 -13.54
C PHE A 498 16.55 -23.95 -14.59
N GLU A 499 15.92 -23.25 -15.53
CA GLU A 499 15.12 -23.86 -16.60
C GLU A 499 15.96 -24.75 -17.53
N ALA A 500 17.20 -24.36 -17.79
CA ALA A 500 18.11 -25.16 -18.60
C ALA A 500 18.50 -26.47 -17.91
N TRP A 501 18.73 -26.43 -16.59
CA TRP A 501 18.95 -27.62 -15.77
C TRP A 501 17.68 -28.47 -15.65
N LEU A 502 16.51 -27.84 -15.43
CA LEU A 502 15.25 -28.56 -15.28
C LEU A 502 14.94 -29.39 -16.53
N LYS A 503 15.20 -28.88 -17.73
CA LYS A 503 15.01 -29.60 -19.00
C LYS A 503 15.85 -30.88 -19.13
N THR A 504 17.00 -30.95 -18.45
CA THR A 504 17.82 -32.17 -18.43
C THR A 504 17.34 -33.10 -17.32
N ALA A 505 17.08 -32.57 -16.12
CA ALA A 505 16.58 -33.34 -14.98
C ALA A 505 15.22 -34.01 -15.24
N GLU A 506 14.26 -33.30 -15.87
CA GLU A 506 12.92 -33.83 -16.19
C GLU A 506 12.94 -34.98 -17.22
N ARG A 507 14.06 -35.21 -17.92
CA ARG A 507 14.20 -36.38 -18.81
C ARG A 507 14.33 -37.67 -18.01
N ASP A 508 14.99 -37.59 -16.85
CA ASP A 508 15.24 -38.73 -15.99
C ASP A 508 14.09 -38.91 -15.00
N ASP A 509 13.61 -37.82 -14.38
CA ASP A 509 12.44 -37.82 -13.50
C ASP A 509 11.51 -36.61 -13.79
N PRO A 510 10.43 -36.82 -14.55
CA PRO A 510 9.45 -35.77 -14.85
C PRO A 510 8.69 -35.23 -13.63
N ARG A 511 8.69 -35.94 -12.49
CA ARG A 511 7.96 -35.55 -11.27
C ARG A 511 8.87 -35.06 -10.14
N LEU A 512 10.16 -34.89 -10.41
CA LEU A 512 11.18 -34.53 -9.42
C LEU A 512 10.76 -33.39 -8.48
N LEU A 513 10.19 -32.31 -9.03
CA LEU A 513 9.82 -31.11 -8.27
C LEU A 513 8.31 -30.96 -8.00
N PHE A 514 7.51 -32.00 -8.27
CA PHE A 514 6.06 -31.94 -8.01
C PHE A 514 5.79 -32.23 -6.54
N LEU A 515 5.19 -31.26 -5.84
CA LEU A 515 4.71 -31.44 -4.47
C LEU A 515 3.47 -32.33 -4.49
N SER A 516 3.44 -33.27 -3.56
CA SER A 516 2.25 -34.04 -3.22
C SER A 516 1.49 -33.37 -2.07
N ARG A 517 0.28 -33.87 -1.80
CA ARG A 517 -0.52 -33.39 -0.67
C ARG A 517 0.12 -33.76 0.67
N ASP A 518 0.81 -34.91 0.73
CA ASP A 518 1.49 -35.38 1.94
C ASP A 518 2.76 -34.58 2.24
N ASP A 519 3.44 -34.05 1.21
CA ASP A 519 4.59 -33.14 1.39
C ASP A 519 4.17 -31.79 1.99
N LEU A 520 2.87 -31.44 1.87
CA LEU A 520 2.35 -30.12 2.22
C LEU A 520 1.42 -30.11 3.43
N MET A 521 0.83 -31.25 3.80
CA MET A 521 -0.15 -31.33 4.86
C MET A 521 0.40 -31.95 6.13
N GLN A 522 0.20 -31.27 7.26
CA GLN A 522 0.20 -31.93 8.57
C GLN A 522 -1.15 -32.66 8.74
N HIS A 523 -1.17 -33.90 9.25
CA HIS A 523 -2.26 -34.92 9.18
C HIS A 523 -3.71 -34.53 9.64
N ALA A 524 -4.07 -33.25 9.83
CA ALA A 524 -5.24 -32.80 10.59
C ALA A 524 -6.50 -32.35 9.79
N ALA A 525 -6.53 -32.43 8.45
CA ALA A 525 -7.57 -31.76 7.63
C ALA A 525 -8.29 -32.62 6.56
N ALA A 526 -8.31 -33.95 6.67
CA ALA A 526 -8.89 -34.85 5.65
C ALA A 526 -10.41 -34.76 5.44
N HIS A 527 -11.18 -34.08 6.30
CA HIS A 527 -12.66 -34.13 6.31
C HIS A 527 -13.40 -32.82 5.97
N ILE A 528 -12.73 -31.82 5.38
CA ILE A 528 -13.35 -30.53 5.01
C ILE A 528 -14.07 -30.69 3.66
N THR A 529 -15.39 -30.51 3.62
CA THR A 529 -16.19 -30.59 2.39
C THR A 529 -16.66 -29.21 1.89
N GLU A 530 -16.94 -29.09 0.60
CA GLU A 530 -17.50 -27.85 0.01
C GLU A 530 -18.92 -27.55 0.52
N GLU A 531 -19.66 -28.56 0.98
CA GLU A 531 -20.98 -28.39 1.62
C GLU A 531 -20.89 -27.67 2.98
N GLN A 532 -19.83 -27.94 3.76
CA GLN A 532 -19.61 -27.27 5.04
C GLN A 532 -19.12 -25.83 4.83
N PHE A 533 -18.35 -25.59 3.77
CA PHE A 533 -17.73 -24.29 3.46
C PHE A 533 -18.00 -23.89 1.99
N PRO A 534 -19.25 -23.47 1.68
CA PRO A 534 -19.67 -23.17 0.32
C PRO A 534 -18.97 -21.93 -0.26
N LYS A 535 -18.75 -21.92 -1.58
CA LYS A 535 -18.18 -20.74 -2.27
C LYS A 535 -19.16 -19.57 -2.39
N PHE A 536 -20.45 -19.84 -2.28
CA PHE A 536 -21.50 -18.85 -2.46
C PHE A 536 -22.58 -18.96 -1.40
N TRP A 537 -23.05 -17.82 -0.93
CA TRP A 537 -24.28 -17.68 -0.16
C TRP A 537 -25.44 -17.48 -1.13
N GLN A 538 -26.54 -18.21 -0.95
CA GLN A 538 -27.67 -18.17 -1.87
C GLN A 538 -28.91 -17.57 -1.21
N THR A 539 -29.47 -16.55 -1.84
CA THR A 539 -30.75 -15.92 -1.45
C THR A 539 -31.69 -15.86 -2.65
N VAL A 540 -32.90 -15.34 -2.43
CA VAL A 540 -33.88 -15.05 -3.50
C VAL A 540 -33.33 -14.06 -4.54
N ASP A 541 -32.47 -13.14 -4.10
CA ASP A 541 -31.90 -12.06 -4.92
C ASP A 541 -30.58 -12.46 -5.64
N GLY A 542 -30.06 -13.66 -5.38
CA GLY A 542 -28.93 -14.21 -6.14
C GLY A 542 -27.91 -15.00 -5.32
N LYS A 543 -26.71 -15.15 -5.91
CA LYS A 543 -25.56 -15.83 -5.30
C LYS A 543 -24.48 -14.82 -4.95
N PHE A 544 -24.10 -14.75 -3.68
CA PHE A 544 -23.05 -13.86 -3.17
C PHE A 544 -21.79 -14.64 -2.86
N LYS A 545 -20.63 -14.13 -3.27
CA LYS A 545 -19.36 -14.84 -3.07
C LYS A 545 -18.97 -14.86 -1.59
N LEU A 546 -18.54 -16.02 -1.11
CA LEU A 546 -17.96 -16.21 0.21
C LEU A 546 -16.44 -16.36 0.11
N SER A 547 -15.73 -15.75 1.06
CA SER A 547 -14.29 -15.93 1.27
C SER A 547 -14.02 -16.24 2.72
N TYR A 548 -13.06 -17.14 2.95
CA TYR A 548 -12.68 -17.64 4.26
C TYR A 548 -11.28 -17.14 4.59
N ARG A 549 -11.09 -16.66 5.82
CA ARG A 549 -9.79 -16.30 6.36
C ARG A 549 -9.70 -16.86 7.78
N PHE A 550 -8.57 -17.46 8.08
CA PHE A 550 -8.20 -17.82 9.44
C PHE A 550 -6.96 -17.04 9.81
N GLU A 551 -7.14 -15.98 10.57
CA GLU A 551 -6.06 -15.16 11.10
C GLU A 551 -6.57 -14.49 12.37
N PRO A 552 -6.35 -15.12 13.54
CA PRO A 552 -6.87 -14.60 14.80
C PRO A 552 -6.51 -13.12 15.01
N HIS A 553 -7.48 -12.33 15.47
CA HIS A 553 -7.38 -10.87 15.68
C HIS A 553 -7.33 -10.00 14.41
N HIS A 554 -7.34 -10.59 13.21
CA HIS A 554 -7.48 -9.82 11.98
C HIS A 554 -8.96 -9.41 11.77
N PRO A 555 -9.28 -8.17 11.37
CA PRO A 555 -10.68 -7.71 11.21
C PRO A 555 -11.53 -8.55 10.24
N LEU A 556 -10.88 -9.15 9.23
CA LEU A 556 -11.50 -10.03 8.22
C LEU A 556 -11.53 -11.52 8.62
N ASP A 557 -11.18 -11.87 9.86
CA ASP A 557 -11.17 -13.27 10.32
C ASP A 557 -12.56 -13.92 10.24
N GLY A 558 -12.61 -15.20 9.87
CA GLY A 558 -13.85 -15.94 9.64
C GLY A 558 -14.35 -15.84 8.20
N VAL A 559 -15.66 -15.68 8.04
CA VAL A 559 -16.32 -15.69 6.72
C VAL A 559 -16.70 -14.28 6.31
N THR A 560 -16.28 -13.89 5.10
CA THR A 560 -16.70 -12.64 4.46
C THR A 560 -17.62 -12.93 3.28
N MET A 561 -18.78 -12.28 3.24
CA MET A 561 -19.71 -12.29 2.13
C MET A 561 -19.59 -11.00 1.31
N THR A 562 -19.36 -11.12 0.01
CA THR A 562 -19.31 -9.98 -0.92
C THR A 562 -20.70 -9.68 -1.45
N VAL A 563 -21.20 -8.47 -1.17
CA VAL A 563 -22.58 -8.05 -1.42
C VAL A 563 -22.59 -6.83 -2.34
N PRO A 564 -23.27 -6.87 -3.49
CA PRO A 564 -23.52 -5.68 -4.30
C PRO A 564 -24.38 -4.65 -3.56
N LEU A 565 -24.04 -3.37 -3.71
CA LEU A 565 -24.73 -2.26 -3.05
C LEU A 565 -26.26 -2.29 -3.25
N THR A 566 -26.73 -2.72 -4.43
CA THR A 566 -28.15 -2.79 -4.80
C THR A 566 -29.01 -3.73 -3.94
N VAL A 567 -28.40 -4.68 -3.23
CA VAL A 567 -29.13 -5.66 -2.40
C VAL A 567 -28.99 -5.39 -0.90
N LEU A 568 -28.18 -4.40 -0.51
CA LEU A 568 -27.85 -4.11 0.89
C LEU A 568 -29.08 -3.96 1.79
N ASN A 569 -30.08 -3.18 1.36
CA ASN A 569 -31.29 -2.90 2.14
C ASN A 569 -32.24 -4.11 2.23
N ARG A 570 -32.02 -5.14 1.41
CA ARG A 570 -32.83 -6.36 1.35
C ARG A 570 -32.27 -7.49 2.20
N LEU A 571 -31.06 -7.32 2.74
CA LEU A 571 -30.50 -8.28 3.69
C LEU A 571 -31.25 -8.18 5.02
N HIS A 572 -31.52 -9.33 5.61
CA HIS A 572 -32.15 -9.44 6.92
C HIS A 572 -31.13 -9.97 7.94
N ALA A 573 -30.94 -9.23 9.04
CA ALA A 573 -29.97 -9.59 10.07
C ALA A 573 -30.13 -11.03 10.62
N PRO A 574 -31.34 -11.53 10.92
CA PRO A 574 -31.51 -12.89 11.44
C PRO A 574 -30.97 -13.99 10.51
N SER A 575 -31.14 -13.82 9.19
CA SER A 575 -30.64 -14.79 8.21
C SER A 575 -29.11 -14.92 8.20
N LEU A 576 -28.41 -13.83 8.53
CA LEU A 576 -26.94 -13.80 8.56
C LEU A 576 -26.37 -14.42 9.85
N GLU A 577 -27.17 -14.52 10.92
CA GLU A 577 -26.75 -15.15 12.17
C GLU A 577 -26.37 -16.63 11.98
N TRP A 578 -27.03 -17.30 11.04
CA TRP A 578 -26.86 -18.73 10.78
C TRP A 578 -25.49 -19.13 10.21
N LEU A 579 -24.69 -18.15 9.74
CA LEU A 579 -23.33 -18.38 9.24
C LEU A 579 -23.27 -19.54 8.23
N VAL A 580 -22.08 -20.07 7.96
CA VAL A 580 -21.91 -21.26 7.11
C VAL A 580 -22.01 -22.55 7.95
N PRO A 581 -22.45 -23.68 7.37
CA PRO A 581 -22.64 -24.92 8.12
C PRO A 581 -21.40 -25.39 8.90
N GLY A 582 -20.20 -25.22 8.34
CA GLY A 582 -18.93 -25.61 8.95
C GLY A 582 -18.55 -24.81 10.21
N MET A 583 -19.14 -23.62 10.41
CA MET A 583 -18.87 -22.75 11.57
C MET A 583 -20.07 -22.60 12.52
N LEU A 584 -21.26 -22.97 12.06
CA LEU A 584 -22.50 -22.84 12.84
C LEU A 584 -22.47 -23.67 14.14
N ARG A 585 -21.89 -24.88 14.11
CA ARG A 585 -21.80 -25.72 15.31
C ARG A 585 -21.01 -25.05 16.44
N GLU A 586 -19.88 -24.44 16.11
CA GLU A 586 -19.05 -23.70 17.08
C GLU A 586 -19.83 -22.52 17.67
N LYS A 587 -20.51 -21.74 16.80
CA LYS A 587 -21.35 -20.62 17.24
C LYS A 587 -22.42 -21.05 18.23
N ILE A 588 -23.19 -22.10 17.91
CA ILE A 588 -24.24 -22.60 18.82
C ILE A 588 -23.63 -23.13 20.12
N GLN A 589 -22.47 -23.79 20.07
CA GLN A 589 -21.78 -24.23 21.27
C GLN A 589 -21.37 -23.05 22.17
N LEU A 590 -20.89 -21.94 21.60
CA LEU A 590 -20.56 -20.73 22.34
C LEU A 590 -21.81 -20.06 22.93
N LEU A 591 -22.91 -20.01 22.17
CA LEU A 591 -24.21 -19.55 22.68
C LEU A 591 -24.67 -20.39 23.87
N ILE A 592 -24.59 -21.73 23.79
CA ILE A 592 -24.94 -22.62 24.91
C ILE A 592 -24.00 -22.42 26.11
N LYS A 593 -22.72 -22.12 25.88
CA LYS A 593 -21.75 -21.84 26.96
C LYS A 593 -22.11 -20.56 27.73
N ALA A 594 -22.66 -19.57 27.04
CA ALA A 594 -23.08 -18.29 27.60
C ALA A 594 -24.35 -18.39 28.47
N LEU A 595 -25.11 -19.49 28.38
CA LEU A 595 -26.28 -19.72 29.24
C LEU A 595 -25.90 -19.91 30.71
N PRO A 596 -26.82 -19.55 31.64
CA PRO A 596 -26.69 -19.88 33.05
C PRO A 596 -26.45 -21.37 33.29
N LYS A 597 -25.63 -21.70 34.30
CA LYS A 597 -25.20 -23.08 34.60
C LYS A 597 -26.36 -24.07 34.77
N GLN A 598 -27.49 -23.60 35.30
CA GLN A 598 -28.69 -24.41 35.51
C GLN A 598 -29.31 -24.86 34.17
N ILE A 599 -29.46 -23.95 33.21
CA ILE A 599 -30.02 -24.22 31.89
C ILE A 599 -29.03 -25.01 31.03
N ARG A 600 -27.73 -24.66 31.08
CA ARG A 600 -26.69 -25.34 30.30
C ARG A 600 -26.60 -26.85 30.55
N ARG A 601 -26.94 -27.32 31.75
CA ARG A 601 -26.96 -28.76 32.10
C ARG A 601 -27.95 -29.57 31.25
N ILE A 602 -29.04 -28.96 30.82
CA ILE A 602 -30.05 -29.58 29.95
C ILE A 602 -29.46 -29.91 28.57
N CYS A 603 -28.51 -29.10 28.12
CA CYS A 603 -27.89 -29.23 26.80
C CYS A 603 -26.75 -30.27 26.75
N VAL A 604 -26.45 -30.98 27.84
CA VAL A 604 -25.32 -31.93 27.89
C VAL A 604 -25.78 -33.35 27.52
N PRO A 605 -25.08 -34.09 26.62
CA PRO A 605 -23.86 -33.72 25.89
C PRO A 605 -24.08 -32.65 24.80
N VAL A 606 -23.29 -31.58 24.84
CA VAL A 606 -23.47 -30.39 23.97
C VAL A 606 -23.37 -30.73 22.47
N PRO A 607 -22.40 -31.52 21.99
CA PRO A 607 -22.34 -31.88 20.56
C PRO A 607 -23.60 -32.60 20.06
N ASP A 608 -24.13 -33.53 20.85
CA ASP A 608 -25.33 -34.30 20.51
C ASP A 608 -26.58 -33.41 20.53
N PHE A 609 -26.67 -32.51 21.51
CA PHE A 609 -27.77 -31.56 21.61
C PHE A 609 -27.82 -30.61 20.41
N ILE A 610 -26.67 -30.06 19.99
CA ILE A 610 -26.57 -29.20 18.81
C ILE A 610 -26.98 -29.97 17.54
N THR A 611 -26.56 -31.24 17.45
CA THR A 611 -26.93 -32.12 16.32
C THR A 611 -28.44 -32.27 16.23
N LYS A 612 -29.11 -32.61 17.34
CA LYS A 612 -30.58 -32.71 17.40
C LYS A 612 -31.28 -31.39 17.08
N PHE A 613 -30.75 -30.26 17.55
CA PHE A 613 -31.31 -28.95 17.23
C PHE A 613 -31.24 -28.68 15.72
N LEU A 614 -30.09 -28.88 15.08
CA LEU A 614 -29.94 -28.65 13.65
C LEU A 614 -30.76 -29.64 12.80
N GLU A 615 -30.91 -30.89 13.23
CA GLU A 615 -31.76 -31.90 12.59
C GLU A 615 -33.26 -31.58 12.70
N SER A 616 -33.67 -30.78 13.69
CA SER A 616 -35.05 -30.29 13.80
C SER A 616 -35.43 -29.29 12.71
N ASN A 617 -34.48 -28.92 11.85
CA ASN A 617 -34.61 -28.01 10.71
C ASN A 617 -35.20 -26.64 11.12
N PRO A 618 -34.50 -25.87 11.98
CA PRO A 618 -34.96 -24.57 12.42
C PRO A 618 -35.10 -23.58 11.25
N ASP A 619 -35.97 -22.59 11.41
CA ASP A 619 -36.18 -21.55 10.41
C ASP A 619 -34.94 -20.65 10.31
N ARG A 620 -34.26 -20.73 9.18
CA ARG A 620 -33.04 -19.96 8.89
C ARG A 620 -33.31 -18.49 8.53
N GLN A 621 -34.57 -18.08 8.42
CA GLN A 621 -34.96 -16.68 8.23
C GLN A 621 -35.24 -15.97 9.57
N ALA A 622 -35.41 -16.72 10.66
CA ALA A 622 -35.62 -16.18 12.00
C ALA A 622 -34.35 -16.27 12.87
N ALA A 623 -34.32 -15.52 13.97
CA ALA A 623 -33.16 -15.44 14.86
C ALA A 623 -32.88 -16.78 15.55
N ILE A 624 -31.61 -17.07 15.85
CA ILE A 624 -31.22 -18.37 16.44
C ILE A 624 -31.70 -18.50 17.88
N ILE A 625 -31.54 -17.46 18.68
CA ILE A 625 -31.74 -17.50 20.14
C ILE A 625 -33.17 -17.90 20.54
N PRO A 626 -34.25 -17.28 20.00
CA PRO A 626 -35.61 -17.66 20.38
C PRO A 626 -35.93 -19.12 20.05
N GLN A 627 -35.48 -19.59 18.88
CA GLN A 627 -35.68 -20.97 18.44
C GLN A 627 -34.89 -21.97 19.30
N LEU A 628 -33.66 -21.62 19.66
CA LEU A 628 -32.82 -22.43 20.55
C LEU A 628 -33.38 -22.46 21.98
N ALA A 629 -33.87 -21.34 22.50
CA ALA A 629 -34.54 -21.26 23.80
C ALA A 629 -35.78 -22.18 23.85
N HIS A 630 -36.61 -22.11 22.80
CA HIS A 630 -37.78 -22.98 22.65
C HIS A 630 -37.38 -24.47 22.59
N PHE A 631 -36.33 -24.79 21.83
CA PHE A 631 -35.82 -26.15 21.73
C PHE A 631 -35.25 -26.68 23.07
N ILE A 632 -34.57 -25.84 23.85
CA ILE A 632 -34.08 -26.17 25.20
C ILE A 632 -35.25 -26.48 26.14
N ALA A 633 -36.25 -25.61 26.21
CA ALA A 633 -37.42 -25.82 27.06
C ALA A 633 -38.19 -27.09 26.67
N LYS A 634 -38.32 -27.36 25.36
CA LYS A 634 -38.99 -28.56 24.83
C LYS A 634 -38.23 -29.83 25.19
N SER A 635 -36.90 -29.78 25.08
CA SER A 635 -36.02 -30.91 25.42
C SER A 635 -36.03 -31.21 26.93
N ALA A 636 -36.23 -30.19 27.76
CA ALA A 636 -36.39 -30.35 29.21
C ALA A 636 -37.79 -30.84 29.63
N GLY A 637 -38.78 -30.77 28.74
CA GLY A 637 -40.18 -31.11 29.04
C GLY A 637 -40.91 -30.07 29.90
N ASP A 638 -40.35 -28.87 30.09
CA ASP A 638 -40.93 -27.81 30.91
C ASP A 638 -40.85 -26.45 30.20
N MET A 639 -42.00 -25.98 29.70
CA MET A 639 -42.10 -24.70 28.99
C MET A 639 -41.83 -23.48 29.88
N ARG A 640 -41.94 -23.62 31.22
CA ARG A 640 -41.66 -22.51 32.16
C ARG A 640 -40.19 -22.10 32.14
N ILE A 641 -39.32 -22.94 31.60
CA ILE A 641 -37.89 -22.61 31.41
C ILE A 641 -37.72 -21.46 30.43
N LEU A 642 -38.63 -21.26 29.46
CA LEU A 642 -38.60 -20.10 28.56
C LEU A 642 -38.64 -18.78 29.33
N GLU A 643 -39.44 -18.70 30.39
CA GLU A 643 -39.57 -17.51 31.23
C GLU A 643 -38.34 -17.29 32.13
N GLN A 644 -37.50 -18.32 32.32
CA GLN A 644 -36.25 -18.24 33.07
C GLN A 644 -35.06 -17.82 32.20
N ILE A 645 -35.19 -17.89 30.87
CA ILE A 645 -34.16 -17.49 29.92
C ILE A 645 -34.37 -16.02 29.57
N ASP A 646 -33.51 -15.16 30.11
CA ASP A 646 -33.39 -13.77 29.64
C ASP A 646 -32.72 -13.76 28.26
N GLN A 647 -33.55 -13.67 27.21
CA GLN A 647 -33.10 -13.71 25.82
C GLN A 647 -32.35 -12.45 25.40
N ASP A 648 -32.72 -11.29 25.94
CA ASP A 648 -32.06 -10.01 25.64
C ASP A 648 -30.64 -10.01 26.24
N ALA A 649 -30.50 -10.45 27.50
CA ALA A 649 -29.19 -10.61 28.15
C ALA A 649 -28.33 -11.71 27.49
N TRP A 650 -28.95 -12.76 26.94
CA TRP A 650 -28.25 -13.82 26.20
C TRP A 650 -27.76 -13.33 24.83
N ALA A 651 -28.56 -12.54 24.11
CA ALA A 651 -28.18 -11.92 22.85
C ALA A 651 -27.08 -10.86 23.01
N ALA A 652 -27.03 -10.19 24.16
CA ALA A 652 -25.99 -9.20 24.49
C ALA A 652 -24.61 -9.82 24.79
N GLN A 653 -24.49 -11.14 24.89
CA GLN A 653 -23.20 -11.81 25.14
C GLN A 653 -22.29 -11.71 23.90
N GLU A 654 -21.09 -11.18 24.10
CA GLU A 654 -20.13 -11.04 23.00
C GLU A 654 -19.61 -12.41 22.53
N LEU A 655 -19.84 -12.70 21.25
CA LEU A 655 -19.24 -13.83 20.56
C LEU A 655 -17.91 -13.39 19.92
N PRO A 656 -16.95 -14.33 19.74
CA PRO A 656 -15.76 -14.07 18.92
C PRO A 656 -16.14 -13.55 17.54
N GLU A 657 -15.35 -12.62 17.00
CA GLU A 657 -15.67 -11.93 15.74
C GLU A 657 -15.96 -12.91 14.59
N HIS A 658 -15.21 -14.01 14.48
CA HIS A 658 -15.38 -15.03 13.44
C HIS A 658 -16.72 -15.77 13.49
N CYS A 659 -17.46 -15.69 14.61
CA CYS A 659 -18.81 -16.24 14.76
C CYS A 659 -19.91 -15.29 14.20
N CYS A 660 -19.52 -14.17 13.61
CA CYS A 660 -20.37 -13.24 12.92
C CYS A 660 -19.94 -13.12 11.45
N LEU A 661 -20.89 -13.15 10.52
CA LEU A 661 -20.59 -12.97 9.10
C LEU A 661 -20.06 -11.55 8.86
N ASN A 662 -18.92 -11.44 8.19
CA ASN A 662 -18.41 -10.15 7.74
C ASN A 662 -19.01 -9.80 6.38
N LEU A 663 -19.49 -8.58 6.20
CA LEU A 663 -20.08 -8.10 4.95
C LEU A 663 -19.10 -7.17 4.26
N ARG A 664 -18.91 -7.38 2.95
CA ARG A 664 -18.10 -6.53 2.08
C ARG A 664 -18.98 -5.96 0.99
N ILE A 665 -19.29 -4.66 1.07
CA ILE A 665 -20.20 -3.99 0.14
C ILE A 665 -19.40 -3.46 -1.04
N ILE A 666 -19.80 -3.85 -2.25
CA ILE A 666 -19.12 -3.46 -3.49
C ILE A 666 -20.06 -2.67 -4.41
N ASP A 667 -19.48 -1.81 -5.23
CA ASP A 667 -20.18 -1.17 -6.36
C ASP A 667 -20.27 -2.11 -7.59
N ASP A 668 -20.88 -1.60 -8.67
CA ASP A 668 -21.01 -2.33 -9.95
C ASP A 668 -19.63 -2.60 -10.63
N GLY A 669 -18.58 -1.87 -10.25
CA GLY A 669 -17.20 -2.05 -10.70
C GLY A 669 -16.39 -3.07 -9.88
N GLY A 670 -16.94 -3.58 -8.78
CA GLY A 670 -16.26 -4.48 -7.85
C GLY A 670 -15.35 -3.77 -6.84
N GLN A 671 -15.39 -2.43 -6.77
CA GLN A 671 -14.70 -1.66 -5.76
C GLN A 671 -15.45 -1.72 -4.44
N GLU A 672 -14.71 -1.89 -3.35
CA GLU A 672 -15.27 -1.91 -1.99
C GLU A 672 -15.63 -0.50 -1.52
N LEU A 673 -16.88 -0.33 -1.09
CA LEU A 673 -17.42 0.92 -0.56
C LEU A 673 -17.34 0.97 0.97
N ALA A 674 -17.68 -0.14 1.63
CA ALA A 674 -17.57 -0.33 3.07
C ALA A 674 -17.59 -1.82 3.42
N GLY A 675 -17.16 -2.15 4.63
CA GLY A 675 -17.25 -3.50 5.17
C GLY A 675 -17.41 -3.51 6.68
N GLY A 676 -18.03 -4.57 7.21
CA GLY A 676 -18.27 -4.73 8.64
C GLY A 676 -19.21 -5.89 8.95
N ARG A 677 -19.35 -6.21 10.24
CA ARG A 677 -20.17 -7.34 10.72
C ARG A 677 -21.59 -6.94 11.15
N LYS A 678 -21.84 -5.63 11.29
CA LYS A 678 -23.12 -5.07 11.71
C LYS A 678 -23.88 -4.53 10.50
N LEU A 679 -24.89 -5.29 10.07
CA LEU A 679 -25.69 -4.94 8.90
C LEU A 679 -26.37 -3.55 9.03
N HIS A 680 -26.90 -3.23 10.21
CA HIS A 680 -27.60 -1.96 10.43
C HIS A 680 -26.68 -0.74 10.26
N GLU A 681 -25.44 -0.79 10.72
CA GLU A 681 -24.46 0.30 10.54
C GLU A 681 -24.17 0.51 9.04
N LEU A 682 -24.02 -0.58 8.29
CA LEU A 682 -23.80 -0.54 6.84
C LEU A 682 -25.04 0.02 6.11
N GLN A 683 -26.25 -0.39 6.50
CA GLN A 683 -27.50 0.14 5.94
C GLN A 683 -27.70 1.62 6.31
N GLN A 684 -27.31 2.06 7.50
CA GLN A 684 -27.36 3.49 7.86
C GLN A 684 -26.37 4.32 7.04
N GLN A 685 -25.16 3.81 6.82
CA GLN A 685 -24.12 4.51 6.07
C GLN A 685 -24.38 4.54 4.56
N LEU A 686 -24.81 3.42 3.98
CA LEU A 686 -24.89 3.23 2.53
C LEU A 686 -26.32 3.02 2.02
N GLY A 687 -27.32 2.92 2.87
CA GLY A 687 -28.69 2.55 2.46
C GLY A 687 -29.35 3.54 1.52
N GLN A 688 -29.09 4.85 1.68
CA GLN A 688 -29.57 5.85 0.72
C GLN A 688 -28.87 5.71 -0.64
N ALA A 689 -27.56 5.46 -0.65
CA ALA A 689 -26.83 5.19 -1.88
C ALA A 689 -27.32 3.89 -2.53
N ALA A 690 -27.60 2.85 -1.75
CA ALA A 690 -28.19 1.60 -2.21
C ALA A 690 -29.56 1.80 -2.87
N ALA A 691 -30.45 2.59 -2.26
CA ALA A 691 -31.76 2.88 -2.83
C ALA A 691 -31.67 3.70 -4.13
N VAL A 692 -30.75 4.67 -4.21
CA VAL A 692 -30.50 5.44 -5.44
C VAL A 692 -29.92 4.53 -6.52
N THR A 693 -28.88 3.78 -6.19
CA THR A 693 -28.26 2.85 -7.12
C THR A 693 -29.27 1.82 -7.60
N PHE A 694 -30.10 1.22 -6.73
CA PHE A 694 -31.16 0.27 -7.09
C PHE A 694 -32.10 0.80 -8.19
N ARG A 695 -32.41 2.10 -8.16
CA ARG A 695 -33.28 2.79 -9.13
C ARG A 695 -32.60 3.14 -10.46
N ASP A 696 -31.28 3.02 -10.56
CA ASP A 696 -30.62 3.24 -11.85
C ASP A 696 -31.14 2.24 -12.89
N ASN A 697 -31.53 2.74 -14.06
CA ASN A 697 -32.17 2.00 -15.16
C ASN A 697 -33.60 1.49 -14.89
N THR A 698 -34.32 1.96 -13.87
CA THR A 698 -35.74 1.61 -13.65
C THR A 698 -36.72 2.66 -14.18
N GLN A 699 -36.27 3.57 -15.06
CA GLN A 699 -37.06 4.68 -15.60
C GLN A 699 -38.34 4.22 -16.31
N GLU A 700 -38.37 2.99 -16.84
CA GLU A 700 -39.56 2.42 -17.48
C GLU A 700 -40.74 2.19 -16.51
N PHE A 701 -40.46 2.06 -15.21
CA PHE A 701 -41.47 1.90 -14.15
C PHE A 701 -41.72 3.18 -13.35
N GLU A 702 -40.93 4.24 -13.61
CA GLU A 702 -40.99 5.50 -12.88
C GLU A 702 -41.68 6.59 -13.69
N ARG A 703 -42.25 7.57 -13.00
CA ARG A 703 -42.87 8.71 -13.66
C ARG A 703 -42.80 9.96 -12.81
N ASP A 704 -42.30 11.04 -13.41
CA ASP A 704 -42.24 12.35 -12.76
C ASP A 704 -43.57 13.11 -12.85
N ASN A 705 -43.75 14.05 -11.92
CA ASN A 705 -44.81 15.06 -11.96
C ASN A 705 -46.23 14.48 -12.08
N VAL A 706 -46.53 13.47 -11.26
CA VAL A 706 -47.86 12.90 -11.10
C VAL A 706 -48.79 13.92 -10.45
N THR A 707 -49.77 14.44 -11.20
CA THR A 707 -50.74 15.45 -10.71
C THR A 707 -52.17 14.93 -10.63
N ALA A 708 -52.46 13.79 -11.27
CA ALA A 708 -53.71 13.05 -11.18
C ALA A 708 -53.43 11.53 -11.13
N TRP A 709 -54.45 10.71 -10.90
CA TRP A 709 -54.32 9.25 -10.96
C TRP A 709 -54.44 8.75 -12.41
N ASP A 710 -53.37 8.86 -13.17
CA ASP A 710 -53.23 8.41 -14.56
C ASP A 710 -52.06 7.41 -14.73
N ILE A 711 -51.59 6.83 -13.62
CA ILE A 711 -50.54 5.79 -13.54
C ILE A 711 -51.08 4.36 -13.68
N GLY A 712 -52.39 4.19 -13.95
CA GLY A 712 -53.01 2.87 -14.05
C GLY A 712 -53.16 2.15 -12.70
N THR A 713 -53.02 0.83 -12.72
CA THR A 713 -53.06 -0.03 -11.52
C THR A 713 -51.64 -0.37 -11.11
N LEU A 714 -51.28 -0.05 -9.87
CA LEU A 714 -49.97 -0.32 -9.31
C LEU A 714 -49.90 -1.79 -8.83
N PRO A 715 -49.01 -2.63 -9.37
CA PRO A 715 -48.76 -3.96 -8.84
C PRO A 715 -48.10 -3.90 -7.46
N GLU A 716 -48.26 -4.96 -6.66
CA GLU A 716 -47.62 -5.05 -5.34
C GLU A 716 -46.09 -5.13 -5.44
N SER A 717 -45.56 -5.81 -6.45
CA SER A 717 -44.12 -5.86 -6.72
C SER A 717 -43.83 -6.03 -8.21
N ILE A 718 -42.63 -5.63 -8.63
CA ILE A 718 -42.11 -5.76 -9.99
C ILE A 718 -40.78 -6.50 -9.94
N LYS A 719 -40.64 -7.53 -10.76
CA LYS A 719 -39.36 -8.21 -10.96
C LYS A 719 -38.66 -7.66 -12.20
N PHE A 720 -37.40 -7.29 -12.08
CA PHE A 720 -36.61 -6.75 -13.19
C PHE A 720 -35.16 -7.25 -13.13
N ALA A 721 -34.49 -7.29 -14.27
CA ALA A 721 -33.11 -7.75 -14.38
C ALA A 721 -32.15 -6.56 -14.32
N ARG A 722 -31.09 -6.67 -13.51
CA ARG A 722 -29.97 -5.73 -13.51
C ARG A 722 -28.66 -6.51 -13.61
N GLY A 723 -27.96 -6.35 -14.73
CA GLY A 723 -26.76 -7.14 -15.02
C GLY A 723 -27.06 -8.64 -15.01
N LYS A 724 -26.48 -9.38 -14.07
CA LYS A 724 -26.70 -10.84 -13.88
C LYS A 724 -27.69 -11.17 -12.75
N GLN A 725 -28.29 -10.16 -12.11
CA GLN A 725 -29.18 -10.34 -10.97
C GLN A 725 -30.64 -10.10 -11.36
N GLN A 726 -31.53 -10.86 -10.73
CA GLN A 726 -32.98 -10.64 -10.78
C GLN A 726 -33.38 -9.96 -9.47
N LEU A 727 -33.88 -8.74 -9.55
CA LEU A 727 -34.27 -7.94 -8.40
C LEU A 727 -35.79 -7.80 -8.36
N THR A 728 -36.34 -7.66 -7.15
CA THR A 728 -37.77 -7.37 -6.93
C THR A 728 -37.89 -5.99 -6.31
N GLY A 729 -38.56 -5.06 -6.97
CA GLY A 729 -38.84 -3.73 -6.47
C GLY A 729 -40.33 -3.51 -6.18
N TYR A 730 -40.63 -2.51 -5.36
CA TYR A 730 -41.98 -2.17 -4.90
C TYR A 730 -42.32 -0.74 -5.32
N LEU A 731 -43.48 -0.53 -5.94
CA LEU A 731 -43.86 0.79 -6.44
C LEU A 731 -44.55 1.63 -5.37
N GLY A 732 -44.16 2.90 -5.27
CA GLY A 732 -44.77 3.87 -4.38
C GLY A 732 -44.82 5.27 -4.99
N LEU A 733 -45.79 6.07 -4.56
CA LEU A 733 -45.84 7.49 -4.90
C LEU A 733 -44.99 8.24 -3.88
N GLN A 734 -43.95 8.93 -4.32
CA GLN A 734 -43.06 9.69 -3.45
C GLN A 734 -43.30 11.20 -3.62
N LYS A 735 -43.32 11.93 -2.51
CA LYS A 735 -43.21 13.39 -2.50
C LYS A 735 -41.73 13.78 -2.61
N GLU A 736 -41.37 14.42 -3.72
CA GLU A 736 -40.02 14.94 -3.96
C GLU A 736 -39.76 16.22 -3.16
N LYS A 737 -38.47 16.59 -3.01
CA LYS A 737 -38.05 17.76 -2.23
C LYS A 737 -38.60 19.09 -2.76
N ASP A 738 -38.85 19.17 -4.06
CA ASP A 738 -39.45 20.32 -4.73
C ASP A 738 -40.99 20.36 -4.63
N GLY A 739 -41.58 19.39 -3.92
CA GLY A 739 -43.03 19.27 -3.73
C GLY A 739 -43.77 18.57 -4.86
N ARG A 740 -43.08 18.15 -5.93
CA ARG A 740 -43.69 17.31 -6.98
C ARG A 740 -43.90 15.90 -6.47
N ILE A 741 -44.85 15.19 -7.07
CA ILE A 741 -45.13 13.80 -6.75
C ILE A 741 -44.60 12.96 -7.90
N ALA A 742 -43.92 11.88 -7.59
CA ALA A 742 -43.39 10.97 -8.59
C ALA A 742 -43.69 9.52 -8.24
N LEU A 743 -43.90 8.68 -9.25
CA LEU A 743 -43.94 7.23 -9.09
C LEU A 743 -42.51 6.71 -9.08
N ARG A 744 -42.09 6.12 -7.96
CA ARG A 744 -40.73 5.61 -7.74
C ARG A 744 -40.74 4.13 -7.41
N LEU A 745 -39.67 3.45 -7.78
CA LEU A 745 -39.41 2.07 -7.37
C LEU A 745 -38.54 2.05 -6.11
N PHE A 746 -38.91 1.20 -5.15
CA PHE A 746 -38.21 1.02 -3.89
C PHE A 746 -37.69 -0.42 -3.78
N ASP A 747 -36.64 -0.62 -3.01
CA ASP A 747 -35.99 -1.91 -2.77
C ASP A 747 -36.67 -2.75 -1.67
N THR A 748 -37.42 -2.12 -0.78
CA THR A 748 -38.15 -2.74 0.35
C THR A 748 -39.63 -2.35 0.35
N THR A 749 -40.48 -3.22 0.89
CA THR A 749 -41.94 -3.02 0.94
C THR A 749 -42.30 -1.87 1.86
N GLU A 750 -41.67 -1.80 3.03
CA GLU A 750 -41.93 -0.82 4.09
C GLU A 750 -41.65 0.61 3.60
N ALA A 751 -40.51 0.81 2.91
CA ALA A 751 -40.16 2.10 2.32
C ALA A 751 -41.16 2.52 1.23
N ALA A 752 -41.60 1.56 0.40
CA ALA A 752 -42.58 1.81 -0.64
C ALA A 752 -43.94 2.23 -0.06
N GLU A 753 -44.44 1.53 0.96
CA GLU A 753 -45.73 1.80 1.58
C GLU A 753 -45.74 3.15 2.31
N GLN A 754 -44.68 3.44 3.06
CA GLN A 754 -44.54 4.73 3.76
C GLN A 754 -44.50 5.90 2.76
N ALA A 755 -43.69 5.78 1.70
CA ALA A 755 -43.63 6.78 0.65
C ALA A 755 -45.01 6.90 -0.01
N HIS A 756 -45.60 5.78 -0.44
CA HIS A 756 -46.88 5.73 -1.14
C HIS A 756 -48.01 6.40 -0.37
N ARG A 757 -48.14 6.17 0.94
CA ARG A 757 -49.12 6.86 1.78
C ARG A 757 -48.95 8.37 1.69
N GLN A 758 -47.74 8.88 1.87
CA GLN A 758 -47.45 10.31 1.79
C GLN A 758 -47.72 10.87 0.39
N GLY A 759 -47.29 10.18 -0.67
CA GLY A 759 -47.51 10.59 -2.05
C GLY A 759 -48.99 10.61 -2.44
N VAL A 760 -49.79 9.64 -2.00
CA VAL A 760 -51.24 9.63 -2.21
C VAL A 760 -51.89 10.82 -1.51
N ILE A 761 -51.52 11.11 -0.25
CA ILE A 761 -52.06 12.26 0.49
C ILE A 761 -51.78 13.56 -0.25
N GLU A 762 -50.55 13.77 -0.73
CA GLU A 762 -50.20 14.97 -1.51
C GLU A 762 -50.94 15.02 -2.86
N LEU A 763 -51.13 13.88 -3.54
CA LEU A 763 -51.90 13.81 -4.78
C LEU A 763 -53.38 14.19 -4.54
N MET A 764 -53.94 13.73 -3.42
CA MET A 764 -55.29 14.11 -2.99
C MET A 764 -55.38 15.61 -2.66
N LYS A 765 -54.33 16.23 -2.09
CA LYS A 765 -54.31 17.69 -1.86
C LYS A 765 -54.45 18.47 -3.17
N LEU A 766 -53.82 18.01 -4.26
CA LEU A 766 -53.96 18.63 -5.59
C LEU A 766 -55.40 18.52 -6.13
N GLN A 767 -56.04 17.37 -5.97
CA GLN A 767 -57.41 17.11 -6.43
C GLN A 767 -58.49 17.79 -5.56
N LEU A 768 -58.14 18.10 -4.31
CA LEU A 768 -58.99 18.78 -3.32
C LEU A 768 -58.52 20.21 -3.05
N LYS A 769 -57.92 20.88 -4.04
CA LYS A 769 -57.28 22.20 -3.88
C LYS A 769 -58.17 23.25 -3.22
N GLU A 770 -59.46 23.30 -3.54
CA GLU A 770 -60.38 24.29 -2.95
C GLU A 770 -60.67 23.97 -1.48
N GLN A 771 -60.83 22.70 -1.15
CA GLN A 771 -61.04 22.24 0.23
C GLN A 771 -59.78 22.44 1.08
N VAL A 772 -58.60 22.16 0.52
CA VAL A 772 -57.31 22.40 1.20
C VAL A 772 -57.04 23.90 1.34
N LYS A 773 -57.39 24.71 0.32
CA LYS A 773 -57.32 26.17 0.43
C LYS A 773 -58.25 26.70 1.53
N ASP A 774 -59.44 26.14 1.67
CA ASP A 774 -60.35 26.46 2.78
C ASP A 774 -59.82 26.00 4.14
N LEU A 775 -59.11 24.88 4.20
CA LEU A 775 -58.40 24.44 5.40
C LEU A 775 -57.28 25.44 5.78
N ASN A 776 -56.51 25.91 4.79
CA ASN A 776 -55.42 26.87 4.98
C ASN A 776 -55.89 28.30 5.33
N LYS A 777 -57.11 28.68 4.92
CA LYS A 777 -57.74 29.96 5.33
C LYS A 777 -57.96 30.04 6.84
N GLY A 778 -57.93 28.91 7.54
CA GLY A 778 -57.85 28.86 8.99
C GLY A 778 -58.80 27.84 9.59
N ILE A 779 -58.32 27.24 10.67
CA ILE A 779 -59.13 26.49 11.63
C ILE A 779 -59.78 27.53 12.57
N GLN A 780 -61.03 27.31 12.98
CA GLN A 780 -61.74 28.26 13.83
C GLN A 780 -60.99 28.43 15.17
N GLY A 781 -60.75 29.68 15.59
CA GLY A 781 -60.02 29.98 16.83
C GLY A 781 -58.52 29.62 16.81
N PHE A 782 -57.94 29.34 15.62
CA PHE A 782 -56.51 29.10 15.46
C PHE A 782 -55.65 30.22 16.05
N THR A 783 -55.97 31.49 15.77
CA THR A 783 -55.21 32.64 16.27
C THR A 783 -55.13 32.66 17.79
N GLN A 784 -56.24 32.38 18.47
CA GLN A 784 -56.28 32.32 19.94
C GLN A 784 -55.45 31.14 20.45
N ALA A 785 -55.59 29.95 19.84
CA ALA A 785 -54.81 28.77 20.22
C ALA A 785 -53.30 28.98 20.02
N ALA A 786 -52.88 29.59 18.90
CA ALA A 786 -51.49 29.89 18.61
C ALA A 786 -50.88 30.91 19.58
N MET A 787 -51.65 31.90 20.03
CA MET A 787 -51.21 32.84 21.09
C MET A 787 -50.98 32.13 22.42
N LEU A 788 -51.82 31.15 22.76
CA LEU A 788 -51.67 30.37 23.99
C LEU A 788 -50.49 29.39 23.89
N LEU A 789 -50.27 28.78 22.72
CA LEU A 789 -49.18 27.85 22.42
C LEU A 789 -47.93 28.55 21.84
N LYS A 790 -47.57 29.71 22.40
CA LYS A 790 -46.49 30.59 21.88
C LYS A 790 -45.10 29.95 21.77
N HIS A 791 -44.87 28.79 22.37
CA HIS A 791 -43.61 28.05 22.26
C HIS A 791 -43.46 27.31 20.93
N ILE A 792 -44.54 27.18 20.15
CA ILE A 792 -44.54 26.66 18.78
C ILE A 792 -44.78 27.82 17.82
N ASN A 793 -43.99 27.91 16.74
CA ASN A 793 -44.20 28.93 15.73
C ASN A 793 -45.57 28.73 15.03
N ALA A 794 -46.33 29.80 14.85
CA ALA A 794 -47.69 29.73 14.31
C ALA A 794 -47.76 29.10 12.92
N ASP A 795 -46.82 29.37 12.02
CA ASP A 795 -46.81 28.78 10.68
C ASP A 795 -46.50 27.28 10.75
N THR A 796 -45.52 26.89 11.56
CA THR A 796 -45.20 25.47 11.78
C THR A 796 -46.36 24.69 12.40
N LEU A 797 -47.10 25.30 13.33
CA LEU A 797 -48.28 24.69 13.94
C LEU A 797 -49.42 24.56 12.92
N ARG A 798 -49.62 25.58 12.07
CA ARG A 798 -50.63 25.55 11.01
C ARG A 798 -50.36 24.42 10.02
N ASP A 799 -49.11 24.28 9.59
CA ASP A 799 -48.71 23.25 8.64
C ASP A 799 -48.88 21.84 9.24
N ASP A 800 -48.46 21.65 10.49
CA ASP A 800 -48.60 20.38 11.22
C ASP A 800 -50.08 19.99 11.42
N LEU A 801 -50.94 20.94 11.81
CA LEU A 801 -52.39 20.71 11.91
C LEU A 801 -53.00 20.38 10.55
N THR A 802 -52.59 21.08 9.49
CA THR A 802 -53.06 20.82 8.12
C THR A 802 -52.68 19.41 7.68
N GLN A 803 -51.45 18.96 7.98
CA GLN A 803 -51.02 17.60 7.70
C GLN A 803 -51.85 16.56 8.47
N ALA A 804 -52.07 16.77 9.77
CA ALA A 804 -52.88 15.88 10.60
C ALA A 804 -54.34 15.77 10.11
N VAL A 805 -54.97 16.89 9.71
CA VAL A 805 -56.31 16.87 9.10
C VAL A 805 -56.29 16.10 7.79
N CYS A 806 -55.32 16.36 6.92
CA CYS A 806 -55.22 15.69 5.64
C CYS A 806 -55.02 14.18 5.81
N ASP A 807 -54.07 13.72 6.63
CA ASP A 807 -53.84 12.29 6.84
C ASP A 807 -55.10 11.57 7.36
N ARG A 808 -55.76 12.14 8.37
CA ARG A 808 -56.99 11.55 8.94
C ARG A 808 -58.18 11.59 7.98
N ALA A 809 -58.42 12.72 7.33
CA ALA A 809 -59.58 12.90 6.46
C ALA A 809 -59.41 12.14 5.14
N PHE A 810 -58.18 12.07 4.62
CA PHE A 810 -57.90 11.53 3.29
C PHE A 810 -57.73 10.02 3.32
N ILE A 811 -56.98 9.46 4.27
CA ILE A 811 -56.75 8.01 4.36
C ILE A 811 -57.38 7.48 5.65
N GLY A 812 -56.94 7.99 6.81
CA GLY A 812 -57.35 7.45 8.11
C GLY A 812 -56.92 5.99 8.25
N ASP A 813 -57.89 5.11 8.48
CA ASP A 813 -57.68 3.66 8.65
C ASP A 813 -58.09 2.87 7.38
N ASP A 814 -58.37 3.57 6.26
CA ASP A 814 -58.71 2.94 4.99
C ASP A 814 -57.45 2.39 4.28
N GLU A 815 -57.61 1.34 3.48
CA GLU A 815 -56.54 0.80 2.62
C GLU A 815 -56.02 1.85 1.61
N LEU A 816 -54.72 1.81 1.32
CA LEU A 816 -54.09 2.73 0.38
C LEU A 816 -54.58 2.48 -1.06
N PRO A 817 -55.09 3.49 -1.77
CA PRO A 817 -55.49 3.35 -3.16
C PRO A 817 -54.31 2.92 -4.05
N ARG A 818 -54.44 1.81 -4.78
CA ARG A 818 -53.48 1.35 -5.80
C ARG A 818 -54.03 1.36 -7.24
N ASN A 819 -55.25 1.84 -7.44
CA ASN A 819 -55.85 2.02 -8.78
C ASN A 819 -56.78 3.24 -8.82
N GLU A 820 -57.16 3.65 -10.04
CA GLU A 820 -57.93 4.88 -10.26
C GLU A 820 -59.33 4.84 -9.61
N LYS A 821 -59.98 3.67 -9.59
CA LYS A 821 -61.29 3.48 -8.98
C LYS A 821 -61.23 3.71 -7.47
N ALA A 822 -60.30 3.02 -6.80
CA ALA A 822 -60.06 3.16 -5.37
C ALA A 822 -59.70 4.61 -5.02
N PHE A 823 -58.87 5.27 -5.83
CA PHE A 823 -58.49 6.67 -5.60
C PHE A 823 -59.69 7.63 -5.71
N LYS A 824 -60.55 7.48 -6.73
CA LYS A 824 -61.77 8.29 -6.88
C LYS A 824 -62.76 8.06 -5.73
N GLU A 825 -62.90 6.82 -5.28
CA GLU A 825 -63.71 6.50 -4.09
C GLU A 825 -63.15 7.17 -2.84
N GLN A 826 -61.83 7.13 -2.66
CA GLN A 826 -61.16 7.78 -1.54
C GLN A 826 -61.30 9.30 -1.55
N ILE A 827 -61.22 9.94 -2.72
CA ILE A 827 -61.52 11.38 -2.89
C ILE A 827 -62.96 11.71 -2.44
N LYS A 828 -63.95 10.88 -2.79
CA LYS A 828 -65.34 11.09 -2.37
C LYS A 828 -65.48 10.99 -0.85
N ARG A 829 -64.89 9.97 -0.24
CA ARG A 829 -64.86 9.79 1.22
C ARG A 829 -64.17 10.97 1.90
N ALA A 830 -63.01 11.39 1.39
CA ALA A 830 -62.26 12.52 1.91
C ALA A 830 -63.07 13.82 1.89
N ARG A 831 -63.79 14.12 0.79
CA ARG A 831 -64.67 15.31 0.71
C ARG A 831 -65.77 15.29 1.77
N SER A 832 -66.37 14.12 2.04
CA SER A 832 -67.38 14.00 3.09
C SER A 832 -66.82 14.09 4.51
N ARG A 833 -65.61 13.56 4.74
CA ARG A 833 -64.98 13.52 6.07
C ARG A 833 -64.35 14.85 6.47
N LEU A 834 -63.80 15.60 5.52
CA LEU A 834 -62.97 16.77 5.78
C LEU A 834 -63.65 17.86 6.64
N PRO A 835 -64.93 18.25 6.41
CA PRO A 835 -65.59 19.22 7.29
C PRO A 835 -65.67 18.74 8.75
N ALA A 836 -66.08 17.48 8.97
CA ALA A 836 -66.21 16.91 10.30
C ALA A 836 -64.86 16.76 11.02
N VAL A 837 -63.81 16.36 10.29
CA VAL A 837 -62.44 16.25 10.83
C VAL A 837 -61.88 17.63 11.18
N LYS A 838 -62.07 18.63 10.31
CA LYS A 838 -61.67 20.03 10.55
C LYS A 838 -62.34 20.59 11.80
N GLU A 839 -63.65 20.41 11.95
CA GLU A 839 -64.41 20.87 13.11
C GLU A 839 -63.97 20.17 14.40
N ALA A 840 -63.83 18.84 14.38
CA ALA A 840 -63.38 18.08 15.53
C ALA A 840 -61.97 18.51 15.99
N LEU A 841 -61.02 18.64 15.05
CA LEU A 841 -59.67 19.10 15.37
C LEU A 841 -59.67 20.53 15.91
N SER A 842 -60.50 21.41 15.34
CA SER A 842 -60.67 22.79 15.83
C SER A 842 -61.06 22.83 17.30
N ARG A 843 -62.05 22.02 17.68
CA ARG A 843 -62.51 21.90 19.06
C ARG A 843 -61.41 21.35 19.96
N TYR A 844 -60.76 20.26 19.56
CA TYR A 844 -59.68 19.65 20.36
C TYR A 844 -58.49 20.59 20.55
N LEU A 845 -58.12 21.35 19.52
CA LEU A 845 -57.05 22.34 19.60
C LEU A 845 -57.39 23.46 20.58
N GLN A 846 -58.61 24.00 20.52
CA GLN A 846 -59.06 25.06 21.44
C GLN A 846 -59.09 24.57 22.89
N GLU A 847 -59.66 23.39 23.14
CA GLU A 847 -59.70 22.79 24.48
C GLU A 847 -58.29 22.52 25.02
N THR A 848 -57.40 22.02 24.16
CA THR A 848 -56.00 21.73 24.54
C THR A 848 -55.23 23.01 24.81
N ALA A 849 -55.38 24.04 23.97
CA ALA A 849 -54.72 25.34 24.14
C ALA A 849 -55.21 26.07 25.40
N ALA A 850 -56.51 26.02 25.70
CA ALA A 850 -57.09 26.57 26.92
C ALA A 850 -56.56 25.86 28.17
N ALA A 851 -56.55 24.51 28.16
CA ALA A 851 -56.00 23.72 29.27
C ALA A 851 -54.48 23.96 29.45
N TYR A 852 -53.74 24.14 28.36
CA TYR A 852 -52.33 24.51 28.40
C TYR A 852 -52.11 25.88 29.04
N ALA A 853 -52.90 26.89 28.65
CA ALA A 853 -52.79 28.24 29.20
C ALA A 853 -53.10 28.26 30.71
N GLU A 854 -54.13 27.54 31.14
CA GLU A 854 -54.47 27.40 32.56
C GLU A 854 -53.34 26.75 33.35
N LEU A 855 -52.84 25.60 32.88
CA LEU A 855 -51.72 24.91 33.51
C LEU A 855 -50.49 25.81 33.57
N ASN A 856 -50.11 26.43 32.45
CA ASN A 856 -48.92 27.27 32.37
C ASN A 856 -49.03 28.54 33.23
N GLY A 857 -50.24 29.06 33.48
CA GLY A 857 -50.47 30.14 34.45
C GLY A 857 -50.24 29.71 35.90
N LYS A 858 -50.50 28.44 36.24
CA LYS A 858 -50.25 27.85 37.56
C LYS A 858 -48.80 27.35 37.73
N LEU A 859 -48.04 27.22 36.64
CA LEU A 859 -46.62 26.85 36.65
C LEU A 859 -45.72 28.00 37.13
N GLY A 860 -45.63 28.17 38.44
CA GLY A 860 -44.72 29.11 39.11
C GLY A 860 -43.49 28.43 39.74
N LYS A 861 -43.16 28.78 40.99
CA LYS A 861 -42.10 28.14 41.81
C LYS A 861 -42.53 26.79 42.41
N HIS A 862 -43.54 26.13 41.83
CA HIS A 862 -44.03 24.86 42.36
C HIS A 862 -42.96 23.75 42.23
N PRO A 863 -42.83 22.82 43.20
CA PRO A 863 -41.83 21.75 43.14
C PRO A 863 -41.94 20.88 41.88
N LEU A 864 -43.16 20.64 41.38
CA LEU A 864 -43.41 19.88 40.15
C LEU A 864 -43.16 20.66 38.85
N THR A 865 -42.79 21.94 38.90
CA THR A 865 -42.70 22.77 37.68
C THR A 865 -41.73 22.21 36.66
N HIS A 866 -40.54 21.74 37.07
CA HIS A 866 -39.54 21.19 36.14
C HIS A 866 -40.07 19.94 35.43
N LEU A 867 -40.60 18.99 36.20
CA LEU A 867 -41.18 17.75 35.70
C LEU A 867 -42.31 18.02 34.68
N LEU A 868 -43.29 18.85 35.05
CA LEU A 868 -44.44 19.12 34.17
C LEU A 868 -44.04 19.89 32.91
N ARG A 869 -43.05 20.79 32.98
CA ARG A 869 -42.50 21.46 31.78
C ARG A 869 -41.84 20.47 30.83
N GLN A 870 -41.08 19.50 31.34
CA GLN A 870 -40.49 18.45 30.52
C GLN A 870 -41.60 17.62 29.82
N ARG A 871 -42.67 17.27 30.55
CA ARG A 871 -43.82 16.55 29.96
C ARG A 871 -44.54 17.36 28.88
N LEU A 872 -44.72 18.65 29.09
CA LEU A 872 -45.29 19.55 28.08
C LEU A 872 -44.44 19.58 26.81
N GLN A 873 -43.12 19.57 26.94
CA GLN A 873 -42.22 19.49 25.78
C GLN A 873 -42.31 18.15 25.05
N THR A 874 -42.71 17.07 25.71
CA THR A 874 -42.92 15.76 25.08
C THR A 874 -44.31 15.62 24.41
N LEU A 875 -45.37 16.14 25.04
CA LEU A 875 -46.75 16.07 24.54
C LEU A 875 -47.05 17.12 23.46
N LEU A 876 -46.54 18.34 23.61
CA LEU A 876 -46.81 19.49 22.75
C LEU A 876 -45.51 20.08 22.14
N ALA A 877 -44.62 19.21 21.67
CA ALA A 877 -43.45 19.60 20.87
C ALA A 877 -43.86 20.01 19.43
N PRO A 878 -43.03 20.76 18.70
CA PRO A 878 -43.22 20.96 17.26
C PRO A 878 -43.44 19.61 16.53
N GLY A 879 -44.48 19.50 15.70
CA GLY A 879 -44.88 18.24 15.03
C GLY A 879 -45.81 17.35 15.85
N PHE A 880 -46.31 17.77 17.02
CA PHE A 880 -47.17 16.93 17.85
C PHE A 880 -48.50 16.58 17.17
N ALA A 881 -49.01 17.43 16.27
CA ALA A 881 -50.32 17.21 15.68
C ALA A 881 -50.30 15.97 14.78
N THR A 882 -49.27 15.84 13.94
CA THR A 882 -49.09 14.67 13.07
C THR A 882 -48.69 13.41 13.84
N ARG A 883 -47.91 13.54 14.92
CA ARG A 883 -47.48 12.39 15.75
C ARG A 883 -48.56 11.84 16.69
N THR A 884 -49.60 12.61 16.98
CA THR A 884 -50.66 12.20 17.92
C THR A 884 -51.70 11.38 17.18
N PRO A 885 -51.89 10.09 17.53
CA PRO A 885 -52.94 9.26 16.93
C PRO A 885 -54.32 9.91 17.11
N TRP A 886 -55.19 9.75 16.10
CA TRP A 886 -56.50 10.42 16.10
C TRP A 886 -57.32 10.16 17.37
N ALA A 887 -57.26 8.95 17.91
CA ALA A 887 -57.95 8.56 19.15
C ALA A 887 -57.53 9.40 20.37
N GLN A 888 -56.30 9.94 20.39
CA GLN A 888 -55.72 10.63 21.55
C GLN A 888 -55.90 12.15 21.53
N TRP A 889 -56.31 12.73 20.40
CA TRP A 889 -56.65 14.15 20.32
C TRP A 889 -57.65 14.65 21.37
N PRO A 890 -58.83 14.02 21.58
CA PRO A 890 -59.76 14.43 22.63
C PRO A 890 -59.18 14.25 24.05
N ARG A 891 -58.13 13.44 24.21
CA ARG A 891 -57.50 13.15 25.51
C ARG A 891 -56.43 14.17 25.88
N LEU A 892 -55.85 14.90 24.91
CA LEU A 892 -54.79 15.89 25.19
C LEU A 892 -55.22 16.94 26.22
N SER A 893 -56.41 17.52 26.08
CA SER A 893 -56.94 18.49 27.05
C SER A 893 -57.14 17.88 28.44
N ILE A 894 -57.47 16.58 28.51
CA ILE A 894 -57.65 15.82 29.75
C ILE A 894 -56.31 15.58 30.44
N TYR A 895 -55.26 15.23 29.70
CA TYR A 895 -53.90 15.08 30.24
C TYR A 895 -53.41 16.38 30.87
N LEU A 896 -53.65 17.52 30.21
CA LEU A 896 -53.28 18.84 30.74
C LEU A 896 -54.09 19.21 31.99
N LYS A 897 -55.41 18.97 31.99
CA LYS A 897 -56.26 19.17 33.17
C LYS A 897 -55.84 18.27 34.33
N ALA A 898 -55.42 17.04 34.06
CA ALA A 898 -54.90 16.13 35.07
C ALA A 898 -53.61 16.66 35.72
N MET A 899 -52.72 17.28 34.93
CA MET A 899 -51.54 17.96 35.46
C MET A 899 -51.92 19.16 36.34
N THR A 900 -52.92 19.93 35.95
CA THR A 900 -53.44 21.04 36.77
C THR A 900 -53.98 20.54 38.12
N LEU A 901 -54.82 19.50 38.11
CA LEU A 901 -55.34 18.89 39.34
C LEU A 901 -54.24 18.27 40.21
N ARG A 902 -53.20 17.71 39.59
CA ARG A 902 -52.02 17.22 40.31
C ARG A 902 -51.33 18.36 41.06
N LEU A 903 -51.13 19.52 40.43
CA LEU A 903 -50.54 20.70 41.10
C LEU A 903 -51.36 21.14 42.32
N GLU A 904 -52.69 21.17 42.19
CA GLU A 904 -53.58 21.57 43.28
C GLU A 904 -53.57 20.56 44.45
N LYS A 905 -53.57 19.26 44.13
CA LYS A 905 -53.57 18.18 45.13
C LYS A 905 -52.20 17.91 45.74
N TYR A 906 -51.10 18.31 45.08
CA TYR A 906 -49.73 18.03 45.53
C TYR A 906 -49.47 18.49 46.97
N ILE A 907 -49.98 19.67 47.34
CA ILE A 907 -49.79 20.26 48.68
C ILE A 907 -50.35 19.34 49.78
N SER A 908 -51.41 18.57 49.48
CA SER A 908 -52.05 17.69 50.47
C SER A 908 -51.23 16.46 50.84
N ASN A 909 -50.42 15.91 49.92
CA ASN A 909 -49.59 14.73 50.18
C ASN A 909 -48.44 14.55 49.15
N PRO A 910 -47.31 15.26 49.33
CA PRO A 910 -46.15 15.14 48.42
C PRO A 910 -45.52 13.75 48.37
N ALA A 911 -45.49 13.02 49.49
CA ALA A 911 -44.88 11.69 49.54
C ALA A 911 -45.64 10.66 48.68
N ARG A 912 -46.99 10.72 48.70
CA ARG A 912 -47.83 9.87 47.85
C ARG A 912 -47.72 10.23 46.37
N ASP A 913 -47.54 11.51 46.05
CA ASP A 913 -47.27 11.95 44.68
C ASP A 913 -45.95 11.38 44.16
N ALA A 914 -44.88 11.48 44.96
CA ALA A 914 -43.56 10.95 44.63
C ALA A 914 -43.57 9.42 44.40
N ALA A 915 -44.26 8.65 45.25
CA ALA A 915 -44.40 7.20 45.07
C ALA A 915 -45.11 6.84 43.76
N ARG A 916 -46.19 7.55 43.42
CA ARG A 916 -46.92 7.34 42.15
C ARG A 916 -46.11 7.75 40.93
N GLU A 917 -45.30 8.80 41.04
CA GLU A 917 -44.38 9.20 39.98
C GLU A 917 -43.30 8.15 39.74
N ALA A 918 -42.77 7.51 40.80
CA ALA A 918 -41.79 6.44 40.68
C ALA A 918 -42.34 5.25 39.89
N ASP A 919 -43.57 4.79 40.18
CA ASP A 919 -44.23 3.72 39.43
C ASP A 919 -44.38 4.06 37.92
N ILE A 920 -44.62 5.33 37.59
CA ILE A 920 -44.74 5.78 36.21
C ILE A 920 -43.36 5.85 35.53
N GLN A 921 -42.33 6.33 36.24
CA GLN A 921 -40.98 6.46 35.71
C GLN A 921 -40.39 5.10 35.34
N GLU A 922 -40.64 4.07 36.14
CA GLU A 922 -40.23 2.70 35.84
C GLU A 922 -40.82 2.22 34.50
N LEU A 923 -42.14 2.36 34.31
CA LEU A 923 -42.82 1.97 33.07
C LEU A 923 -42.35 2.77 31.85
N GLU A 924 -42.05 4.06 32.03
CA GLU A 924 -41.51 4.88 30.95
C GLU A 924 -40.08 4.53 30.59
N GLN A 925 -39.25 4.22 31.58
CA GLN A 925 -37.88 3.80 31.34
C GLN A 925 -37.86 2.47 30.59
N MET A 926 -38.69 1.50 31.01
CA MET A 926 -38.86 0.23 30.29
C MET A 926 -39.29 0.46 28.84
N TRP A 927 -40.26 1.36 28.61
CA TRP A 927 -40.70 1.71 27.27
C TRP A 927 -39.58 2.35 26.45
N GLN A 928 -38.89 3.35 26.99
CA GLN A 928 -37.79 4.06 26.32
C GLN A 928 -36.62 3.15 25.98
N GLU A 929 -36.16 2.32 26.92
CA GLU A 929 -35.05 1.39 26.71
C GLU A 929 -35.35 0.40 25.60
N LYS A 930 -36.59 -0.12 25.54
CA LYS A 930 -36.99 -1.04 24.46
C LYS A 930 -37.10 -0.34 23.12
N THR A 931 -37.72 0.84 23.06
CA THR A 931 -37.81 1.61 21.80
C THR A 931 -36.42 2.03 21.31
N ASP A 932 -35.55 2.48 22.19
CA ASP A 932 -34.18 2.86 21.85
C ASP A 932 -33.35 1.66 21.42
N GLY A 933 -33.56 0.50 22.06
CA GLY A 933 -32.96 -0.77 21.66
C GLY A 933 -33.37 -1.18 20.25
N LEU A 934 -34.67 -1.14 19.93
CA LEU A 934 -35.18 -1.43 18.59
C LEU A 934 -34.66 -0.44 17.55
N VAL A 935 -34.67 0.86 17.86
CA VAL A 935 -34.15 1.91 16.97
C VAL A 935 -32.65 1.74 16.74
N LYS A 936 -31.86 1.42 17.77
CA LYS A 936 -30.43 1.10 17.63
C LYS A 936 -30.19 -0.16 16.80
N GLN A 937 -31.09 -1.13 16.90
CA GLN A 937 -31.07 -2.36 16.11
C GLN A 937 -31.67 -2.17 14.70
N GLY A 938 -32.18 -0.98 14.37
CA GLY A 938 -32.82 -0.68 13.09
C GLY A 938 -34.16 -1.42 12.86
N LEU A 939 -34.75 -1.97 13.92
CA LEU A 939 -36.03 -2.67 13.88
C LEU A 939 -37.19 -1.66 14.01
N PRO A 940 -38.31 -1.87 13.28
CA PRO A 940 -39.47 -1.01 13.40
C PRO A 940 -40.09 -1.12 14.80
N VAL A 941 -40.54 0.01 15.35
CA VAL A 941 -41.36 0.04 16.57
C VAL A 941 -42.78 -0.35 16.18
N SER A 942 -43.30 -1.43 16.76
CA SER A 942 -44.66 -1.89 16.48
C SER A 942 -45.71 -0.85 16.91
N ASP A 943 -46.86 -0.85 16.24
CA ASP A 943 -47.97 0.04 16.58
C ASP A 943 -48.46 -0.17 18.02
N ASP A 944 -48.41 -1.40 18.52
CA ASP A 944 -48.78 -1.72 19.91
C ASP A 944 -47.77 -1.16 20.92
N LEU A 945 -46.47 -1.20 20.60
CA LEU A 945 -45.43 -0.59 21.44
C LEU A 945 -45.52 0.95 21.38
N ALA A 946 -45.86 1.52 20.23
CA ALA A 946 -46.14 2.95 20.10
C ALA A 946 -47.41 3.37 20.88
N ALA A 947 -48.44 2.52 20.91
CA ALA A 947 -49.67 2.72 21.67
C ALA A 947 -49.43 2.67 23.20
N PHE A 948 -48.47 1.86 23.66
CA PHE A 948 -48.14 1.72 25.09
C PHE A 948 -47.81 3.07 25.75
N ARG A 949 -47.09 3.96 25.06
CA ARG A 949 -46.80 5.33 25.54
C ARG A 949 -48.07 6.06 25.99
N TRP A 950 -49.14 5.91 25.22
CA TRP A 950 -50.41 6.58 25.51
C TRP A 950 -51.17 5.94 26.67
N MET A 951 -50.99 4.64 26.92
CA MET A 951 -51.49 3.99 28.12
C MET A 951 -50.85 4.56 29.40
N ILE A 952 -49.57 4.95 29.34
CA ILE A 952 -48.87 5.63 30.45
C ILE A 952 -49.51 7.00 30.73
N GLU A 953 -49.91 7.75 29.70
CA GLU A 953 -50.67 9.00 29.90
C GLU A 953 -52.04 8.76 30.54
N GLU A 954 -52.73 7.68 30.18
CA GLU A 954 -53.98 7.29 30.86
C GLU A 954 -53.75 6.86 32.31
N LEU A 955 -52.62 6.20 32.62
CA LEU A 955 -52.24 5.87 33.99
C LEU A 955 -52.05 7.14 34.83
N ARG A 956 -51.44 8.19 34.28
CA ARG A 956 -51.29 9.48 34.97
C ARG A 956 -52.63 10.09 35.35
N VAL A 957 -53.61 10.05 34.45
CA VAL A 957 -54.98 10.50 34.76
C VAL A 957 -55.56 9.67 35.90
N SER A 958 -55.45 8.33 35.85
CA SER A 958 -55.92 7.41 36.88
C SER A 958 -55.28 7.65 38.26
N LEU A 959 -54.00 8.03 38.31
CA LEU A 959 -53.28 8.23 39.57
C LEU A 959 -53.51 9.61 40.18
N PHE A 960 -53.48 10.68 39.36
CA PHE A 960 -53.47 12.05 39.86
C PHE A 960 -54.82 12.78 39.73
N ALA A 961 -55.71 12.32 38.85
CA ALA A 961 -56.95 13.02 38.51
C ALA A 961 -58.11 12.05 38.25
N GLN A 962 -58.40 11.17 39.21
CA GLN A 962 -59.44 10.12 39.11
C GLN A 962 -60.82 10.65 38.68
N GLU A 963 -61.16 11.87 39.07
CA GLU A 963 -62.40 12.54 38.71
C GLU A 963 -62.58 12.78 37.20
N LEU A 964 -61.49 12.85 36.43
CA LEU A 964 -61.52 13.06 34.98
C LEU A 964 -61.85 11.79 34.17
N LYS A 965 -61.80 10.62 34.82
CA LYS A 965 -62.05 9.28 34.25
C LYS A 965 -61.12 8.88 33.10
N THR A 966 -60.82 7.58 33.03
CA THR A 966 -60.07 6.96 31.93
C THR A 966 -61.02 6.19 30.99
N PRO A 967 -60.70 6.04 29.69
CA PRO A 967 -61.58 5.41 28.70
C PRO A 967 -61.72 3.90 28.93
N TYR A 968 -60.74 3.29 29.60
CA TYR A 968 -60.72 1.91 30.07
C TYR A 968 -60.07 1.88 31.46
N PRO A 969 -60.23 0.82 32.27
CA PRO A 969 -59.64 0.82 33.60
C PRO A 969 -58.12 0.55 33.54
N VAL A 970 -57.33 1.48 34.07
CA VAL A 970 -55.86 1.52 33.97
C VAL A 970 -55.22 1.47 35.36
N SER A 971 -54.21 0.60 35.51
CA SER A 971 -53.36 0.52 36.71
C SER A 971 -51.96 0.00 36.35
N VAL A 972 -50.97 0.22 37.22
CA VAL A 972 -49.59 -0.26 37.04
C VAL A 972 -49.56 -1.75 36.73
N LYS A 973 -50.27 -2.57 37.52
CA LYS A 973 -50.38 -4.02 37.31
C LYS A 973 -50.96 -4.40 35.94
N ARG A 974 -51.89 -3.60 35.41
CA ARG A 974 -52.47 -3.86 34.07
C ARG A 974 -51.49 -3.48 32.97
N LEU A 975 -50.80 -2.34 33.08
CA LEU A 975 -49.77 -1.95 32.12
C LEU A 975 -48.62 -2.95 32.08
N LEU A 976 -48.18 -3.47 33.23
CA LEU A 976 -47.17 -4.54 33.27
C LEU A 976 -47.67 -5.82 32.55
N LYS A 977 -48.94 -6.18 32.71
CA LYS A 977 -49.52 -7.32 32.01
C LYS A 977 -49.63 -7.09 30.50
N GLU A 978 -50.03 -5.89 30.06
CA GLU A 978 -50.04 -5.53 28.63
C GLU A 978 -48.62 -5.55 28.06
N TRP A 979 -47.64 -5.02 28.81
CA TRP A 979 -46.22 -5.05 28.46
C TRP A 979 -45.70 -6.48 28.24
N GLU A 980 -46.03 -7.41 29.16
CA GLU A 980 -45.71 -8.84 28.98
C GLU A 980 -46.40 -9.45 27.76
N GLY A 981 -47.60 -8.98 27.40
CA GLY A 981 -48.37 -9.42 26.25
C GLY A 981 -47.77 -9.00 24.91
N LEU A 982 -47.13 -7.82 24.85
CA LEU A 982 -46.50 -7.28 23.63
C LEU A 982 -45.41 -8.19 23.04
N PHE A 983 -44.85 -9.10 23.84
CA PHE A 983 -43.74 -9.97 23.46
C PHE A 983 -44.09 -11.46 23.48
N LYS A 984 -45.38 -11.80 23.56
CA LYS A 984 -45.88 -13.19 23.64
C LYS A 984 -46.37 -13.78 22.31
N GLN A 985 -45.96 -13.24 21.16
CA GLN A 985 -46.30 -13.80 19.84
C GLN A 985 -45.08 -14.29 19.08
#